data_AF-A0A9W4PUK6-F1
#
_entry.id   AF-A0A9W4PUK6-F1
#
_cell.length_a   1.000
_cell.length_b   1.000
_cell.length_c   1.000
_cell.angle_alpha   90.00
_cell.angle_beta   90.00
_cell.angle_gamma   90.00
#
_symmetry.space_group_name_H-M   'P 1'
#
loop_
_entity.id
_entity.type
_entity.pdbx_description
1 polymer ?
#
loop_
_entity_poly.entity_id
_entity_poly.type
_entity_poly.pdbx_seq_one_letter_code
_entity_poly.pdbx_strand_id
1 'polypeptide(L)'
;MTIPADIVIQRYEGILRSTPSEAQVAAYSDSPSVEALDNALLAAATVTVDPVVRLYQAVFGRVPDSDGLNFWVAAYDGGQGMSLPELASAFGDSGEFESQYGGLTNSEIVGRLYANVLGRPGDAAGIAFWTEVLNNGGTLAEVIVGFSQSPEFIQSTEPYIEGFLLAAADGEGIYTGSLFDVLTTVYDLTVQADHIVGTGSDEIFSAPLKTGLDGLFATQTLQGVDVLDGGDGHDILRAELNGFTGIGGSDDPSIKNIEEFQLTSRDNDAELDMTRVEGVEEVRNVNSTRDLDVYEIQNSVLLGLDNVSGNTTFYASYAADALGSDKASQVVEINSVGKDVNNRTELHVHANGDDVITDLALTVTGDNYLQINYGLHGTVENLTIDGDGDLNVRGNWFQQQWDSLKTLDASTMSGDLDIDLRGSEVLESVETGSGDDRVVVNGANFDGADILIDLGAGDNEFALAKVYDDGDVNALDFTGTTLVGFDGNLEFVDDISLGGNATLDLDGIGDQVTTLDFTYVDGNGNWLTLANTLDVLTIDSEFGIEDLRLDAGNVTELTVKSFDGTIDLDSLAGAALTTLKVETSDLIDGNVWIDVDGADDVAALQNVDVAAAANAAVEFDASAPMDDLDALKNVNVVAGGNAYVEFEGVAGVPYDAGTQEVATFTVNVVAQSVGAGFGQTTQTAGQIVLSSQGFPGGSIIVPYATSFAYPFGIGIGPNNPLHDQGVAQDIVDYLNTNLSSLLTATRNGSDVEIVWNDVGDQGAITSFPLAVTLGTWTNPVINTVDGTPEIPLVLPQGFDSLEVVNVEGGQDADAHLHDVVGSFTFTATAGEDSDVQFINTGVVTASIVAGLDADVDVYGSTSANVDLVSLTVSAGNNADVYLADGLTSFTTLDVSKVAANLIVDASDALYGATAVEYHLGATDFVTFTAEDGYATREVFTFDGAGIGDITIDFFEGGNTATSDRIDLSVFGVTSAGQLSFVNDGVDLHITSITGAFAGEITLVGLGADANDVSQFNIIYA
;
A
#
# COMPACT_ATOMS: atom_id res chain seq x y z
N MET A 1 15.89 72.05 56.88
CA MET A 1 17.18 71.54 56.37
C MET A 1 17.13 71.85 54.90
N THR A 2 18.01 72.67 54.35
CA THR A 2 18.00 73.03 52.92
C THR A 2 18.79 72.00 52.15
N ILE A 3 18.26 71.53 51.02
CA ILE A 3 18.98 70.60 50.14
C ILE A 3 20.16 71.36 49.51
N PRO A 4 21.38 70.80 49.51
CA PRO A 4 22.53 71.40 48.82
C PRO A 4 22.24 71.68 47.34
N ALA A 5 22.72 72.82 46.84
CA ALA A 5 22.44 73.28 45.48
C ALA A 5 22.99 72.33 44.39
N ASP A 6 24.09 71.63 44.66
CA ASP A 6 24.67 70.59 43.80
C ASP A 6 23.73 69.38 43.66
N ILE A 7 23.09 68.94 44.75
CA ILE A 7 22.08 67.88 44.69
C ILE A 7 20.85 68.35 43.91
N VAL A 8 20.38 69.58 44.13
CA VAL A 8 19.26 70.15 43.37
C VAL A 8 19.56 70.20 41.87
N ILE A 9 20.77 70.64 41.49
CA ILE A 9 21.19 70.69 40.09
C ILE A 9 21.26 69.28 39.49
N GLN A 10 21.89 68.33 40.19
CA GLN A 10 22.03 66.95 39.73
C GLN A 10 20.66 66.30 39.49
N ARG A 11 19.73 66.37 40.45
CA ARG A 11 18.41 65.76 40.31
C ARG A 11 17.58 66.45 39.23
N TYR A 12 17.63 67.78 39.14
CA TYR A 12 16.93 68.54 38.11
C TYR A 12 17.44 68.19 36.71
N GLU A 13 18.76 68.14 36.50
CA GLU A 13 19.35 67.80 35.20
C GLU A 13 19.12 66.32 34.83
N GLY A 14 19.10 65.41 35.81
CA GLY A 14 18.81 63.99 35.58
C GLY A 14 17.35 63.69 35.23
N ILE A 15 16.40 64.36 35.88
CA ILE A 15 14.96 64.12 35.69
C ILE A 15 14.40 64.97 34.54
N LEU A 16 14.67 66.28 34.52
CA LEU A 16 14.09 67.21 33.55
C LEU A 16 14.99 67.47 32.33
N ARG A 17 16.19 66.86 32.29
CA ARG A 17 17.12 66.91 31.14
C ARG A 17 17.43 68.33 30.66
N SER A 18 17.39 69.29 31.58
CA SER A 18 17.61 70.71 31.34
C SER A 18 18.33 71.34 32.53
N THR A 19 19.06 72.44 32.30
CA THR A 19 19.79 73.12 33.38
C THR A 19 18.86 74.08 34.14
N PRO A 20 18.76 73.99 35.49
CA PRO A 20 17.89 74.87 36.26
C PRO A 20 18.44 76.29 36.34
N SER A 21 17.54 77.28 36.32
CA SER A 21 17.89 78.68 36.60
C SER A 21 18.24 78.90 38.07
N GLU A 22 18.98 79.97 38.39
CA GLU A 22 19.31 80.34 39.78
C GLU A 22 18.06 80.46 40.68
N ALA A 23 16.93 80.90 40.12
CA ALA A 23 15.67 81.01 40.83
C ALA A 23 15.02 79.63 41.11
N GLN A 24 15.14 78.69 40.19
CA GLN A 24 14.66 77.31 40.37
C GLN A 24 15.54 76.57 41.38
N VAL A 25 16.86 76.71 41.31
CA VAL A 25 17.78 76.14 42.32
C VAL A 25 17.43 76.65 43.72
N ALA A 26 17.18 77.96 43.86
CA ALA A 26 16.78 78.55 45.14
C ALA A 26 15.42 78.04 45.65
N ALA A 27 14.43 77.90 44.75
CA ALA A 27 13.11 77.41 45.11
C ALA A 27 13.12 75.93 45.52
N TYR A 28 13.85 75.08 44.78
CA TYR A 28 13.92 73.65 45.06
C TYR A 28 14.83 73.30 46.24
N SER A 29 15.80 74.15 46.58
CA SER A 29 16.64 74.00 47.80
C SER A 29 15.82 74.07 49.10
N ASP A 30 14.63 74.67 49.07
CA ASP A 30 13.69 74.77 50.19
C ASP A 30 12.79 73.52 50.34
N SER A 31 12.93 72.51 49.45
CA SER A 31 12.17 71.26 49.54
C SER A 31 12.47 70.50 50.84
N PRO A 32 11.47 69.84 51.46
CA PRO A 32 11.61 69.24 52.79
C PRO A 32 12.50 67.99 52.83
N SER A 33 12.68 67.29 51.71
CA SER A 33 13.56 66.12 51.51
C SER A 33 13.94 65.97 50.03
N VAL A 34 14.97 65.15 49.73
CA VAL A 34 15.33 64.81 48.34
C VAL A 34 14.17 64.08 47.64
N GLU A 35 13.49 63.18 48.34
CA GLU A 35 12.27 62.53 47.85
C GLU A 35 11.16 63.54 47.46
N ALA A 36 10.92 64.58 48.29
CA ALA A 36 9.93 65.60 47.95
C ALA A 36 10.36 66.51 46.79
N LEU A 37 11.68 66.66 46.58
CA LEU A 37 12.23 67.31 45.40
C LEU A 37 12.01 66.44 44.16
N ASP A 38 12.34 65.16 44.23
CA ASP A 38 12.20 64.20 43.14
C ASP A 38 10.75 64.10 42.69
N ASN A 39 9.79 63.95 43.61
CA ASN A 39 8.36 63.93 43.30
C ASN A 39 7.89 65.21 42.60
N ALA A 40 8.45 66.37 42.97
CA ALA A 40 8.11 67.64 42.32
C ALA A 40 8.70 67.74 40.90
N LEU A 41 9.87 67.13 40.67
CA LEU A 41 10.52 67.09 39.36
C LEU A 41 9.89 66.04 38.45
N LEU A 42 9.57 64.86 38.96
CA LEU A 42 8.84 63.81 38.23
C LEU A 42 7.46 64.31 37.79
N ALA A 43 6.73 65.00 38.67
CA ALA A 43 5.47 65.63 38.29
C ALA A 43 5.62 66.63 37.13
N ALA A 44 6.75 67.34 37.04
CA ALA A 44 7.05 68.21 35.91
C ALA A 44 7.50 67.43 34.66
N ALA A 45 8.18 66.28 34.83
CA ALA A 45 8.64 65.40 33.75
C ALA A 45 7.48 64.78 32.95
N THR A 46 6.34 64.52 33.59
CA THR A 46 5.13 63.96 32.95
C THR A 46 4.68 64.69 31.67
N VAL A 47 4.96 65.99 31.58
CA VAL A 47 4.58 66.83 30.43
C VAL A 47 5.76 67.25 29.56
N THR A 48 7.00 66.94 29.94
CA THR A 48 8.21 67.46 29.27
C THR A 48 9.20 66.37 28.83
N VAL A 49 9.27 65.26 29.56
CA VAL A 49 10.26 64.18 29.34
C VAL A 49 9.56 62.86 29.01
N ASP A 50 8.54 62.46 29.77
CA ASP A 50 7.89 61.16 29.60
C ASP A 50 7.31 60.93 28.20
N PRO A 51 6.70 61.93 27.51
CA PRO A 51 6.23 61.74 26.15
C PRO A 51 7.35 61.37 25.16
N VAL A 52 8.57 61.86 25.41
CA VAL A 52 9.75 61.54 24.58
C VAL A 52 10.21 60.11 24.84
N VAL A 53 10.26 59.69 26.11
CA VAL A 53 10.64 58.31 26.48
C VAL A 53 9.64 57.30 25.91
N ARG A 54 8.33 57.56 26.02
CA ARG A 54 7.29 56.72 25.43
C ARG A 54 7.36 56.64 23.91
N LEU A 55 7.74 57.73 23.22
CA LEU A 55 7.94 57.69 21.77
C LEU A 55 9.10 56.77 21.38
N TYR A 56 10.20 56.79 22.12
CA TYR A 56 11.32 55.87 21.91
C TYR A 56 10.91 54.42 22.14
N GLN A 57 10.19 54.12 23.23
CA GLN A 57 9.70 52.77 23.49
C GLN A 57 8.72 52.32 22.41
N ALA A 58 7.71 53.12 22.09
CA ALA A 58 6.69 52.74 21.11
C ALA A 58 7.28 52.50 19.71
N VAL A 59 8.18 53.38 19.26
CA VAL A 59 8.71 53.33 17.89
C VAL A 59 9.90 52.39 17.78
N PHE A 60 10.80 52.33 18.75
CA PHE A 60 12.06 51.59 18.63
C PHE A 60 12.21 50.42 19.62
N GLY A 61 11.21 50.19 20.48
CA GLY A 61 11.22 49.10 21.48
C GLY A 61 12.29 49.25 22.55
N ARG A 62 12.77 50.48 22.80
CA ARG A 62 13.88 50.76 23.71
C ARG A 62 13.78 52.10 24.41
N VAL A 63 14.51 52.25 25.51
CA VAL A 63 14.76 53.57 26.11
C VAL A 63 15.66 54.46 25.23
N PRO A 64 15.51 55.80 25.30
CA PRO A 64 16.42 56.71 24.62
C PRO A 64 17.81 56.67 25.25
N ASP A 65 18.84 56.81 24.41
CA ASP A 65 20.18 57.07 24.94
C ASP A 65 20.27 58.48 25.55
N SER A 66 21.27 58.72 26.39
CA SER A 66 21.38 59.99 27.12
C SER A 66 21.47 61.22 26.20
N ASP A 67 22.15 61.13 25.05
CA ASP A 67 22.30 62.26 24.13
C ASP A 67 21.01 62.48 23.33
N GLY A 68 20.37 61.40 22.88
CA GLY A 68 19.06 61.41 22.21
C GLY A 68 17.97 61.98 23.10
N LEU A 69 17.88 61.55 24.36
CA LEU A 69 16.89 62.07 25.31
C LEU A 69 17.07 63.57 25.53
N ASN A 70 18.31 64.04 25.77
CA ASN A 70 18.61 65.46 25.93
C ASN A 70 18.23 66.26 24.67
N PHE A 71 18.52 65.74 23.48
CA PHE A 71 18.20 66.40 22.22
C PHE A 71 16.69 66.56 22.01
N TRP A 72 15.94 65.47 22.17
CA TRP A 72 14.50 65.45 21.88
C TRP A 72 13.66 66.15 22.95
N VAL A 73 14.06 66.07 24.23
CA VAL A 73 13.45 66.88 25.29
C VAL A 73 13.66 68.37 25.03
N ALA A 74 14.87 68.79 24.61
CA ALA A 74 15.12 70.20 24.28
C ALA A 74 14.31 70.69 23.05
N ALA A 75 14.05 69.80 22.09
CA ALA A 75 13.19 70.09 20.94
C ALA A 75 11.71 70.25 21.35
N TYR A 76 11.26 69.44 22.32
CA TYR A 76 9.89 69.39 22.83
C TYR A 76 9.60 70.50 23.88
N ASP A 77 10.38 70.62 24.96
CA ASP A 77 10.12 71.48 26.13
C ASP A 77 10.85 72.85 26.11
N GLY A 78 10.65 73.64 25.07
CA GLY A 78 10.93 75.10 25.14
C GLY A 78 12.27 75.61 24.59
N GLY A 79 13.03 74.79 23.84
CA GLY A 79 14.15 75.26 23.00
C GLY A 79 13.76 75.58 21.55
N GLN A 80 12.88 74.75 20.96
CA GLN A 80 12.35 74.93 19.58
C GLN A 80 10.82 74.84 19.47
N GLY A 81 10.14 74.22 20.45
CA GLY A 81 8.68 74.24 20.56
C GLY A 81 7.94 73.29 19.61
N MET A 82 8.53 72.14 19.28
CA MET A 82 7.87 71.12 18.46
C MET A 82 6.70 70.49 19.22
N SER A 83 5.59 70.28 18.51
CA SER A 83 4.47 69.48 19.00
C SER A 83 4.79 67.98 18.94
N LEU A 84 4.08 67.17 19.72
CA LEU A 84 4.30 65.72 19.75
C LEU A 84 4.10 65.04 18.37
N PRO A 85 3.12 65.43 17.52
CA PRO A 85 3.03 64.92 16.16
C PRO A 85 4.22 65.31 15.27
N GLU A 86 4.77 66.52 15.43
CA GLU A 86 5.98 66.93 14.70
C GLU A 86 7.21 66.12 15.15
N LEU A 87 7.27 65.77 16.44
CA LEU A 87 8.30 64.90 16.99
C LEU A 87 8.17 63.47 16.46
N ALA A 88 6.96 62.90 16.48
CA ALA A 88 6.67 61.57 15.92
C ALA A 88 6.94 61.49 14.41
N SER A 89 6.64 62.56 13.66
CA SER A 89 7.01 62.66 12.24
C SER A 89 8.54 62.63 12.07
N ALA A 90 9.28 63.35 12.89
CA ALA A 90 10.75 63.35 12.82
C ALA A 90 11.37 61.98 13.18
N PHE A 91 10.72 61.21 14.06
CA PHE A 91 11.11 59.82 14.34
C PHE A 91 10.82 58.91 13.13
N GLY A 92 9.64 59.03 12.52
CA GLY A 92 9.27 58.30 11.31
C GLY A 92 10.17 58.62 10.10
N ASP A 93 10.70 59.85 10.03
CA ASP A 93 11.63 60.29 8.97
C ASP A 93 13.11 59.94 9.29
N SER A 94 13.38 59.29 10.42
CA SER A 94 14.75 59.00 10.85
C SER A 94 15.35 57.79 10.12
N GLY A 95 16.68 57.77 10.00
CA GLY A 95 17.38 56.59 9.45
C GLY A 95 17.24 55.33 10.30
N GLU A 96 16.97 55.47 11.61
CA GLU A 96 16.68 54.34 12.50
C GLU A 96 15.31 53.73 12.18
N PHE A 97 14.30 54.57 11.93
CA PHE A 97 12.98 54.10 11.51
C PHE A 97 13.04 53.40 10.16
N GLU A 98 13.68 53.99 9.15
CA GLU A 98 13.87 53.34 7.84
C GLU A 98 14.61 52.00 7.97
N SER A 99 15.58 51.89 8.89
CA SER A 99 16.29 50.63 9.13
C SER A 99 15.44 49.56 9.81
N GLN A 100 14.47 49.92 10.64
CA GLN A 100 13.64 48.95 11.38
C GLN A 100 12.33 48.60 10.67
N TYR A 101 11.76 49.56 9.93
CA TYR A 101 10.45 49.47 9.31
C TYR A 101 10.47 49.55 7.78
N GLY A 102 11.63 49.83 7.18
CA GLY A 102 11.76 49.95 5.73
C GLY A 102 11.35 48.66 5.01
N GLY A 103 10.38 48.78 4.10
CA GLY A 103 9.85 47.65 3.32
C GLY A 103 8.70 46.88 3.97
N LEU A 104 8.34 47.18 5.23
CA LEU A 104 7.17 46.60 5.89
C LEU A 104 5.86 47.19 5.34
N THR A 105 4.81 46.37 5.35
CA THR A 105 3.44 46.80 5.08
C THR A 105 2.86 47.57 6.27
N ASN A 106 1.78 48.33 6.04
CA ASN A 106 1.09 49.06 7.09
C ASN A 106 0.64 48.15 8.25
N SER A 107 0.23 46.91 7.97
CA SER A 107 -0.20 45.95 9.01
C SER A 107 0.97 45.46 9.85
N GLU A 108 2.12 45.19 9.24
CA GLU A 108 3.34 44.75 9.95
C GLU A 108 3.93 45.90 10.80
N ILE A 109 3.88 47.14 10.29
CA ILE A 109 4.27 48.33 11.06
C ILE A 109 3.38 48.45 12.31
N VAL A 110 2.06 48.33 12.15
CA VAL A 110 1.10 48.40 13.27
C VAL A 110 1.30 47.25 14.26
N GLY A 111 1.50 46.02 13.78
CA GLY A 111 1.76 44.86 14.63
C GLY A 111 3.01 45.04 15.48
N ARG A 112 4.07 45.61 14.91
CA ARG A 112 5.32 45.89 15.64
C ARG A 112 5.19 47.03 16.64
N LEU A 113 4.40 48.06 16.36
CA LEU A 113 4.06 49.10 17.34
C LEU A 113 3.30 48.51 18.52
N TYR A 114 2.36 47.57 18.29
CA TYR A 114 1.68 46.84 19.37
C TYR A 114 2.66 46.06 20.24
N ALA A 115 3.55 45.28 19.63
CA ALA A 115 4.56 44.50 20.36
C ALA A 115 5.45 45.39 21.24
N ASN A 116 5.90 46.54 20.72
CA ASN A 116 6.73 47.48 21.47
C ASN A 116 6.01 48.18 22.64
N VAL A 117 4.69 48.37 22.52
CA VAL A 117 3.86 49.13 23.46
C VAL A 117 3.26 48.24 24.54
N LEU A 118 2.87 47.02 24.19
CA LEU A 118 2.18 46.09 25.09
C LEU A 118 3.04 44.91 25.52
N GLY A 119 4.23 44.70 24.93
CA GLY A 119 5.05 43.50 25.17
C GLY A 119 4.44 42.21 24.62
N ARG A 120 3.32 42.30 23.88
CA ARG A 120 2.56 41.19 23.30
C ARG A 120 1.99 41.55 21.92
N PRO A 121 1.60 40.57 21.09
CA PRO A 121 0.89 40.84 19.84
C PRO A 121 -0.42 41.61 20.08
N GLY A 122 -0.73 42.54 19.18
CA GLY A 122 -2.01 43.26 19.20
C GLY A 122 -3.18 42.35 18.83
N ASP A 123 -4.37 42.63 19.35
CA ASP A 123 -5.57 41.91 18.93
C ASP A 123 -5.91 42.20 17.46
N ALA A 124 -6.52 41.22 16.79
CA ALA A 124 -6.81 41.30 15.37
C ALA A 124 -7.67 42.52 14.99
N ALA A 125 -8.62 42.93 15.85
CA ALA A 125 -9.48 44.08 15.59
C ALA A 125 -8.72 45.41 15.73
N GLY A 126 -7.83 45.51 16.73
CA GLY A 126 -6.94 46.63 16.94
C GLY A 126 -5.93 46.82 15.81
N ILE A 127 -5.32 45.73 15.32
CA ILE A 127 -4.41 45.78 14.16
C ILE A 127 -5.17 46.22 12.91
N ALA A 128 -6.35 45.64 12.66
CA ALA A 128 -7.18 46.01 11.51
C ALA A 128 -7.56 47.51 11.53
N PHE A 129 -7.96 48.03 12.69
CA PHE A 129 -8.35 49.44 12.85
C PHE A 129 -7.21 50.40 12.50
N TRP A 130 -6.03 50.25 13.10
CA TRP A 130 -4.91 51.16 12.85
C TRP A 130 -4.31 51.00 11.45
N THR A 131 -4.36 49.78 10.90
CA THR A 131 -3.99 49.52 9.50
C THR A 131 -4.93 50.25 8.54
N GLU A 132 -6.23 50.26 8.82
CA GLU A 132 -7.21 51.00 8.02
C GLU A 132 -6.98 52.53 8.09
N VAL A 133 -6.57 53.06 9.24
CA VAL A 133 -6.21 54.48 9.38
C VAL A 133 -5.08 54.87 8.42
N LEU A 134 -4.04 54.04 8.30
CA LEU A 134 -2.94 54.28 7.36
C LEU A 134 -3.38 54.11 5.90
N ASN A 135 -4.18 53.07 5.61
CA ASN A 135 -4.68 52.81 4.25
C ASN A 135 -5.62 53.91 3.74
N ASN A 136 -6.34 54.59 4.63
CA ASN A 136 -7.26 55.68 4.30
C ASN A 136 -6.61 57.07 4.30
N GLY A 137 -5.27 57.14 4.33
CA GLY A 137 -4.52 58.39 4.20
C GLY A 137 -4.23 59.13 5.51
N GLY A 138 -4.42 58.47 6.66
CA GLY A 138 -3.84 58.91 7.93
C GLY A 138 -2.32 58.84 7.91
N THR A 139 -1.67 59.66 8.73
CA THR A 139 -0.21 59.72 8.80
C THR A 139 0.33 58.74 9.84
N LEU A 140 1.53 58.22 9.58
CA LEU A 140 2.26 57.38 10.53
C LEU A 140 2.49 58.11 11.87
N ALA A 141 2.73 59.42 11.84
CA ALA A 141 2.86 60.24 13.04
C ALA A 141 1.59 60.24 13.91
N GLU A 142 0.39 60.25 13.30
CA GLU A 142 -0.88 60.14 14.03
C GLU A 142 -1.03 58.77 14.70
N VAL A 143 -0.62 57.70 14.04
CA VAL A 143 -0.65 56.34 14.61
C VAL A 143 0.34 56.23 15.76
N ILE A 144 1.60 56.63 15.57
CA ILE A 144 2.63 56.61 16.63
C ILE A 144 2.21 57.42 17.86
N VAL A 145 1.61 58.61 17.67
CA VAL A 145 1.08 59.40 18.78
C VAL A 145 -0.11 58.71 19.45
N GLY A 146 -1.00 58.10 18.67
CA GLY A 146 -2.13 57.31 19.17
C GLY A 146 -1.70 56.18 20.10
N PHE A 147 -0.64 55.45 19.73
CA PHE A 147 -0.04 54.40 20.56
C PHE A 147 0.69 54.97 21.79
N SER A 148 1.65 55.87 21.56
CA SER A 148 2.52 56.40 22.62
C SER A 148 1.81 57.23 23.69
N GLN A 149 0.63 57.78 23.37
CA GLN A 149 -0.19 58.56 24.30
C GLN A 149 -1.53 57.89 24.59
N SER A 150 -1.68 56.60 24.29
CA SER A 150 -2.85 55.86 24.73
C SER A 150 -2.94 55.85 26.26
N PRO A 151 -4.14 55.92 26.85
CA PRO A 151 -4.28 55.90 28.31
C PRO A 151 -3.64 54.66 28.96
N GLU A 152 -3.75 53.50 28.31
CA GLU A 152 -3.15 52.24 28.76
C GLU A 152 -1.63 52.31 28.78
N PHE A 153 -1.00 52.78 27.69
CA PHE A 153 0.45 52.84 27.63
C PHE A 153 1.05 53.94 28.53
N ILE A 154 0.36 55.06 28.70
CA ILE A 154 0.77 56.08 29.69
C ILE A 154 0.76 55.47 31.08
N GLN A 155 -0.32 54.78 31.45
CA GLN A 155 -0.47 54.15 32.77
C GLN A 155 0.55 53.02 32.98
N SER A 156 0.77 52.16 31.99
CA SER A 156 1.70 51.03 32.12
C SER A 156 3.15 51.48 32.18
N THR A 157 3.54 52.54 31.48
CA THR A 157 4.94 53.00 31.45
C THR A 157 5.32 54.01 32.52
N GLU A 158 4.34 54.64 33.20
CA GLU A 158 4.57 55.64 34.27
C GLU A 158 5.60 55.16 35.31
N PRO A 159 5.46 53.98 35.96
CA PRO A 159 6.45 53.53 36.95
C PRO A 159 7.83 53.26 36.33
N TYR A 160 7.90 52.70 35.12
CA TYR A 160 9.17 52.43 34.42
C TYR A 160 9.92 53.71 34.03
N ILE A 161 9.20 54.76 33.62
CA ILE A 161 9.80 56.05 33.28
C ILE A 161 10.28 56.77 34.54
N GLU A 162 9.49 56.76 35.63
CA GLU A 162 9.92 57.33 36.90
C GLU A 162 11.23 56.67 37.38
N GLY A 163 11.29 55.34 37.37
CA GLY A 163 12.48 54.59 37.75
C GLY A 163 13.68 54.87 36.84
N PHE A 164 13.48 54.90 35.52
CA PHE A 164 14.51 55.28 34.55
C PHE A 164 15.08 56.69 34.80
N LEU A 165 14.22 57.68 35.10
CA LEU A 165 14.63 59.07 35.36
C LEU A 165 15.31 59.26 36.72
N LEU A 166 14.87 58.54 37.75
CA LEU A 166 15.52 58.53 39.07
C LEU A 166 16.91 57.89 38.98
N ALA A 167 17.05 56.76 38.30
CA ALA A 167 18.35 56.12 38.05
C ALA A 167 19.31 57.06 37.30
N ALA A 168 18.81 57.77 36.29
CA ALA A 168 19.58 58.78 35.59
C ALA A 168 20.03 59.95 36.49
N ALA A 169 19.18 60.38 37.41
CA ALA A 169 19.49 61.44 38.38
C ALA A 169 20.51 61.01 39.45
N ASP A 170 20.60 59.70 39.73
CA ASP A 170 21.66 59.12 40.56
C ASP A 170 22.97 58.86 39.81
N GLY A 171 22.96 59.02 38.48
CA GLY A 171 24.13 58.78 37.62
C GLY A 171 24.26 57.32 37.15
N GLU A 172 23.25 56.49 37.40
CA GLU A 172 23.21 55.04 37.14
C GLU A 172 22.19 54.70 36.02
N GLY A 173 21.87 55.64 35.14
CA GLY A 173 20.87 55.44 34.09
C GLY A 173 21.22 54.29 33.13
N ILE A 174 20.29 53.36 32.95
CA ILE A 174 20.37 52.29 31.94
C ILE A 174 19.78 52.85 30.64
N TYR A 175 20.63 53.06 29.63
CA TYR A 175 20.29 53.77 28.38
C TYR A 175 20.19 52.83 27.17
N THR A 176 19.95 51.54 27.40
CA THR A 176 19.91 50.47 26.40
C THR A 176 18.87 49.42 26.79
N GLY A 177 18.23 48.77 25.83
CA GLY A 177 17.19 47.75 26.09
C GLY A 177 15.78 48.32 26.17
N SER A 178 14.78 47.46 26.34
CA SER A 178 13.37 47.87 26.48
C SER A 178 13.17 48.64 27.78
N LEU A 179 12.26 49.63 27.78
CA LEU A 179 11.85 50.34 28.99
C LEU A 179 11.31 49.38 30.07
N PHE A 180 10.70 48.28 29.66
CA PHE A 180 10.17 47.26 30.57
C PHE A 180 11.28 46.41 31.24
N ASP A 181 12.48 46.35 30.63
CA ASP A 181 13.63 45.63 31.20
C ASP A 181 14.39 46.47 32.24
N VAL A 182 14.07 47.76 32.36
CA VAL A 182 14.82 48.71 33.20
C VAL A 182 14.52 48.54 34.69
N LEU A 183 13.42 47.86 35.06
CA LEU A 183 12.97 47.76 36.45
C LEU A 183 12.79 46.36 37.03
N THR A 184 13.08 45.27 36.32
CA THR A 184 12.94 43.94 36.93
C THR A 184 13.98 43.79 38.05
N THR A 185 13.51 43.90 39.29
CA THR A 185 14.38 43.67 40.45
C THR A 185 14.65 42.17 40.49
N VAL A 186 15.92 41.79 40.35
CA VAL A 186 16.35 40.39 40.45
C VAL A 186 16.88 40.12 41.85
N TYR A 187 16.22 39.20 42.55
CA TYR A 187 16.64 38.68 43.84
C TYR A 187 17.40 37.36 43.66
N ASP A 188 18.73 37.39 43.78
CA ASP A 188 19.55 36.17 43.73
C ASP A 188 19.54 35.42 45.07
N LEU A 189 18.95 34.22 45.08
CA LEU A 189 18.98 33.32 46.23
C LEU A 189 20.41 32.80 46.50
N THR A 190 20.63 32.41 47.75
CA THR A 190 21.91 31.96 48.28
C THR A 190 21.78 30.54 48.80
N VAL A 191 22.90 29.90 49.14
CA VAL A 191 22.89 28.58 49.80
C VAL A 191 22.55 28.66 51.29
N GLN A 192 22.01 29.79 51.74
CA GLN A 192 21.62 30.08 53.12
C GLN A 192 20.15 30.48 53.12
N ALA A 193 19.54 30.54 54.31
CA ALA A 193 18.15 30.95 54.42
C ALA A 193 17.94 32.38 53.90
N ASP A 194 17.08 32.50 52.90
CA ASP A 194 16.67 33.76 52.32
C ASP A 194 15.26 34.13 52.81
N HIS A 195 15.06 35.41 53.15
CA HIS A 195 13.75 35.94 53.52
C HIS A 195 13.56 37.24 52.75
N ILE A 196 12.82 37.12 51.66
CA ILE A 196 12.68 38.16 50.64
C ILE A 196 11.21 38.50 50.52
N VAL A 197 10.91 39.79 50.61
CA VAL A 197 9.57 40.35 50.35
C VAL A 197 9.78 41.37 49.25
N GLY A 198 9.09 41.15 48.12
CA GLY A 198 9.15 41.99 46.94
C GLY A 198 8.52 43.35 47.16
N THR A 199 8.57 44.16 46.12
CA THR A 199 8.32 45.60 46.23
C THR A 199 6.93 46.02 45.77
N GLY A 200 6.18 45.09 45.17
CA GLY A 200 4.89 45.37 44.54
C GLY A 200 4.99 45.71 43.03
N SER A 201 6.11 45.37 42.38
CA SER A 201 6.33 45.49 40.93
C SER A 201 6.69 44.11 40.36
N ASP A 202 6.88 43.98 39.04
CA ASP A 202 7.32 42.71 38.47
C ASP A 202 8.78 42.38 38.87
N GLU A 203 8.99 41.27 39.58
CA GLU A 203 10.29 40.84 40.10
C GLU A 203 10.68 39.43 39.65
N ILE A 204 12.00 39.14 39.68
CA ILE A 204 12.55 37.80 39.41
C ILE A 204 13.30 37.30 40.64
N PHE A 205 12.86 36.17 41.17
CA PHE A 205 13.55 35.41 42.20
C PHE A 205 14.43 34.36 41.51
N SER A 206 15.74 34.61 41.50
CA SER A 206 16.74 33.81 40.76
C SER A 206 17.42 32.82 41.71
N ALA A 207 17.17 31.53 41.50
CA ALA A 207 17.70 30.43 42.31
C ALA A 207 18.55 29.45 41.46
N PRO A 208 19.70 29.88 40.92
CA PRO A 208 20.59 29.03 40.15
C PRO A 208 21.34 28.03 41.04
N LEU A 209 21.82 26.93 40.47
CA LEU A 209 22.73 26.02 41.16
C LEU A 209 24.09 26.72 41.37
N LYS A 210 24.60 26.68 42.60
CA LYS A 210 25.94 27.22 42.92
C LYS A 210 26.97 26.11 43.05
N THR A 211 28.24 26.43 42.84
CA THR A 211 29.31 25.44 43.03
C THR A 211 29.40 25.03 44.50
N GLY A 212 29.31 23.73 44.79
CA GLY A 212 29.39 23.23 46.15
C GLY A 212 30.74 23.48 46.83
N LEU A 213 30.76 23.45 48.16
CA LEU A 213 31.95 23.67 48.99
C LEU A 213 33.09 22.68 48.72
N ASP A 214 32.78 21.50 48.18
CA ASP A 214 33.72 20.45 47.78
C ASP A 214 34.15 20.55 46.31
N GLY A 215 33.50 21.43 45.52
CA GLY A 215 33.75 21.62 44.10
C GLY A 215 33.40 20.41 43.23
N LEU A 216 32.72 19.40 43.78
CA LEU A 216 32.38 18.15 43.09
C LEU A 216 30.91 18.09 42.66
N PHE A 217 30.01 18.72 43.41
CA PHE A 217 28.57 18.74 43.12
C PHE A 217 28.04 20.17 43.17
N ALA A 218 27.05 20.48 42.33
CA ALA A 218 26.34 21.75 42.42
C ALA A 218 25.40 21.73 43.65
N THR A 219 25.20 22.87 44.28
CA THR A 219 24.39 23.05 45.49
C THR A 219 23.23 23.98 45.19
N GLN A 220 22.05 23.51 45.54
CA GLN A 220 20.78 24.20 45.44
C GLN A 220 20.79 25.53 46.22
N THR A 221 20.21 26.59 45.65
CA THR A 221 19.99 27.88 46.32
C THR A 221 18.55 28.08 46.78
N LEU A 222 17.56 27.47 46.11
CA LEU A 222 16.22 27.34 46.68
C LEU A 222 16.24 26.26 47.77
N GLN A 223 16.08 26.65 49.02
CA GLN A 223 16.16 25.80 50.19
C GLN A 223 14.83 25.78 50.95
N GLY A 224 14.60 24.69 51.66
CA GLY A 224 13.45 24.52 52.55
C GLY A 224 13.19 25.60 53.60
N VAL A 225 14.25 26.33 53.95
CA VAL A 225 14.23 27.39 54.95
C VAL A 225 13.86 28.75 54.37
N ASP A 226 13.73 28.85 53.06
CA ASP A 226 13.48 30.12 52.38
C ASP A 226 12.03 30.57 52.56
N VAL A 227 11.86 31.88 52.64
CA VAL A 227 10.57 32.56 52.74
C VAL A 227 10.55 33.67 51.70
N LEU A 228 9.79 33.46 50.63
CA LEU A 228 9.66 34.37 49.50
C LEU A 228 8.22 34.88 49.43
N ASP A 229 8.05 36.17 49.19
CA ASP A 229 6.76 36.83 48.97
C ASP A 229 6.96 37.86 47.86
N GLY A 230 6.38 37.70 46.67
CA GLY A 230 6.56 38.64 45.55
C GLY A 230 5.81 39.95 45.77
N GLY A 231 4.57 39.85 46.23
CA GLY A 231 3.77 41.01 46.62
C GLY A 231 2.64 41.27 45.64
N ASP A 232 2.60 42.46 45.05
CA ASP A 232 1.74 42.78 43.91
C ASP A 232 2.65 42.79 42.66
N GLY A 233 2.13 42.55 41.46
CA GLY A 233 2.94 42.47 40.23
C GLY A 233 2.82 41.10 39.58
N HIS A 234 3.57 40.87 38.51
CA HIS A 234 3.74 39.53 37.93
C HIS A 234 5.16 39.04 38.22
N ASP A 235 5.28 38.18 39.22
CA ASP A 235 6.54 37.74 39.78
C ASP A 235 6.95 36.35 39.28
N ILE A 236 8.25 36.17 39.02
CA ILE A 236 8.80 34.94 38.44
C ILE A 236 9.83 34.31 39.39
N LEU A 237 9.66 33.04 39.75
CA LEU A 237 10.71 32.21 40.34
C LEU A 237 11.44 31.43 39.25
N ARG A 238 12.74 31.70 39.06
CA ARG A 238 13.63 30.92 38.18
C ARG A 238 14.53 30.03 39.01
N ALA A 239 14.26 28.73 39.05
CA ALA A 239 14.99 27.79 39.89
C ALA A 239 15.62 26.64 39.10
N GLU A 240 16.94 26.46 39.24
CA GLU A 240 17.63 25.27 38.77
C GLU A 240 17.71 24.25 39.92
N LEU A 241 17.16 23.05 39.74
CA LEU A 241 17.02 22.00 40.74
C LEU A 241 17.93 20.79 40.42
N ASN A 242 18.53 20.14 41.42
CA ASN A 242 19.44 19.00 41.19
C ASN A 242 19.42 17.85 42.22
N GLY A 243 18.25 17.55 42.77
CA GLY A 243 18.08 16.47 43.77
C GLY A 243 17.57 16.96 45.11
N PHE A 244 16.43 17.67 45.12
CA PHE A 244 15.69 17.87 46.35
C PHE A 244 15.25 16.50 46.86
N THR A 245 15.82 16.04 47.96
CA THR A 245 15.33 14.82 48.63
C THR A 245 14.43 15.29 49.74
N GLY A 246 13.15 15.48 49.41
CA GLY A 246 12.11 15.62 50.41
C GLY A 246 12.10 14.37 51.28
N ILE A 247 12.67 14.44 52.49
CA ILE A 247 12.16 13.59 53.58
C ILE A 247 11.03 14.42 54.17
N GLY A 248 9.83 14.31 53.59
CA GLY A 248 8.68 15.19 53.83
C GLY A 248 8.53 15.73 55.27
N GLY A 249 8.24 17.03 55.38
CA GLY A 249 8.17 17.72 56.67
C GLY A 249 8.21 19.25 56.57
N SER A 250 8.53 19.93 57.67
CA SER A 250 8.53 21.40 57.79
C SER A 250 9.62 22.16 57.01
N ASP A 251 10.28 21.49 56.07
CA ASP A 251 11.55 21.89 55.47
C ASP A 251 11.41 22.17 53.96
N ASP A 252 10.23 22.66 53.51
CA ASP A 252 9.96 23.14 52.15
C ASP A 252 9.85 24.67 52.11
N PRO A 253 10.25 25.35 51.02
CA PRO A 253 10.22 26.80 50.95
C PRO A 253 8.80 27.34 51.13
N SER A 254 8.68 28.47 51.83
CA SER A 254 7.43 29.20 51.92
C SER A 254 7.39 30.23 50.81
N ILE A 255 6.47 30.10 49.85
CA ILE A 255 6.41 31.02 48.70
C ILE A 255 5.00 31.58 48.60
N LYS A 256 4.87 32.89 48.42
CA LYS A 256 3.58 33.56 48.25
C LYS A 256 3.66 34.60 47.15
N ASN A 257 2.56 34.80 46.44
CA ASN A 257 2.41 35.87 45.43
C ASN A 257 3.59 35.87 44.45
N ILE A 258 3.93 34.68 43.95
CA ILE A 258 4.84 34.52 42.82
C ILE A 258 4.07 33.69 41.81
N GLU A 259 3.69 34.32 40.71
CA GLU A 259 2.71 33.79 39.78
C GLU A 259 3.32 32.75 38.84
N GLU A 260 4.58 32.92 38.42
CA GLU A 260 5.22 32.03 37.45
C GLU A 260 6.44 31.29 38.03
N PHE A 261 6.43 29.96 37.96
CA PHE A 261 7.56 29.12 38.37
C PHE A 261 8.25 28.55 37.14
N GLN A 262 9.45 29.03 36.82
CA GLN A 262 10.32 28.48 35.79
C GLN A 262 11.36 27.55 36.43
N LEU A 263 11.16 26.25 36.27
CA LEU A 263 11.91 25.19 36.95
C LEU A 263 12.77 24.41 35.96
N THR A 264 14.03 24.19 36.31
CA THR A 264 15.00 23.47 35.47
C THR A 264 15.64 22.33 36.26
N SER A 265 15.35 21.07 35.93
CA SER A 265 15.97 19.88 36.53
C SER A 265 17.24 19.48 35.77
N ARG A 266 18.40 19.57 36.43
CA ARG A 266 19.72 19.25 35.85
C ARG A 266 20.62 18.55 36.87
N ASP A 267 21.65 17.88 36.38
CA ASP A 267 22.54 16.96 37.11
C ASP A 267 21.86 15.68 37.65
N ASN A 268 20.81 15.78 38.47
CA ASN A 268 19.98 14.67 38.97
C ASN A 268 18.49 15.01 38.87
N ASP A 269 17.63 13.99 39.04
CA ASP A 269 16.19 14.15 39.15
C ASP A 269 15.83 15.08 40.31
N ALA A 270 14.80 15.90 40.14
CA ALA A 270 14.45 16.96 41.07
C ALA A 270 12.98 16.90 41.47
N GLU A 271 12.69 17.43 42.65
CA GLU A 271 11.39 17.36 43.27
C GLU A 271 11.06 18.71 43.96
N LEU A 272 9.81 19.18 43.93
CA LEU A 272 9.33 20.39 44.60
C LEU A 272 7.94 20.18 45.22
N ASP A 273 7.88 20.27 46.55
CA ASP A 273 6.63 20.27 47.32
C ASP A 273 6.00 21.67 47.29
N MET A 274 4.76 21.77 46.79
CA MET A 274 4.00 23.02 46.68
C MET A 274 2.99 23.24 47.82
N THR A 275 2.99 22.40 48.86
CA THR A 275 2.09 22.51 50.03
C THR A 275 2.12 23.90 50.70
N ARG A 276 3.27 24.60 50.61
CA ARG A 276 3.49 25.93 51.21
C ARG A 276 3.60 27.06 50.17
N VAL A 277 3.10 26.82 48.97
CA VAL A 277 3.02 27.81 47.89
C VAL A 277 1.59 28.34 47.78
N GLU A 278 1.44 29.67 47.72
CA GLU A 278 0.16 30.34 47.51
C GLU A 278 0.29 31.38 46.38
N GLY A 279 -0.70 31.44 45.48
CA GLY A 279 -0.75 32.47 44.42
C GLY A 279 -0.01 32.13 43.13
N VAL A 280 0.44 30.89 42.97
CA VAL A 280 1.01 30.42 41.69
C VAL A 280 -0.09 30.33 40.62
N GLU A 281 0.21 30.77 39.41
CA GLU A 281 -0.68 30.72 38.25
C GLU A 281 -0.09 29.82 37.15
N GLU A 282 1.24 29.73 37.06
CA GLU A 282 1.96 28.95 36.05
C GLU A 282 3.13 28.15 36.65
N VAL A 283 3.25 26.89 36.22
CA VAL A 283 4.42 26.04 36.54
C VAL A 283 5.02 25.53 35.23
N ARG A 284 6.22 26.00 34.92
CA ARG A 284 6.93 25.73 33.67
C ARG A 284 8.20 24.92 33.92
N ASN A 285 8.28 23.76 33.28
CA ASN A 285 9.50 22.96 33.17
C ASN A 285 10.32 23.47 31.97
N VAL A 286 11.47 24.08 32.24
CA VAL A 286 12.26 24.79 31.23
C VAL A 286 13.68 24.22 31.18
N ASN A 287 14.16 23.84 30.00
CA ASN A 287 15.55 23.38 29.76
C ASN A 287 15.99 22.15 30.59
N SER A 288 15.05 21.35 31.11
CA SER A 288 15.39 20.19 31.94
C SER A 288 16.05 19.08 31.14
N THR A 289 17.04 18.44 31.77
CA THR A 289 17.77 17.28 31.22
C THR A 289 17.61 16.02 32.08
N ARG A 290 16.73 16.09 33.09
CA ARG A 290 16.46 15.11 34.14
C ARG A 290 14.99 15.19 34.52
N ASP A 291 14.51 14.20 35.27
CA ASP A 291 13.12 14.15 35.71
C ASP A 291 12.81 15.30 36.69
N LEU A 292 11.59 15.81 36.63
CA LEU A 292 11.09 16.88 37.48
C LEU A 292 9.73 16.49 38.06
N ASP A 293 9.66 16.42 39.38
CA ASP A 293 8.44 16.14 40.13
C ASP A 293 7.99 17.40 40.87
N VAL A 294 6.74 17.82 40.66
CA VAL A 294 6.09 18.94 41.32
C VAL A 294 4.78 18.43 41.90
N TYR A 295 4.62 18.48 43.22
CA TYR A 295 3.47 17.86 43.89
C TYR A 295 2.82 18.78 44.91
N GLU A 296 1.57 18.47 45.24
CA GLU A 296 0.72 19.27 46.13
C GLU A 296 0.50 20.69 45.60
N ILE A 297 0.26 20.85 44.29
CA ILE A 297 -0.13 22.13 43.69
C ILE A 297 -1.50 22.54 44.26
N GLN A 298 -1.58 23.72 44.86
CA GLN A 298 -2.72 24.12 45.71
C GLN A 298 -3.92 24.73 44.96
N ASN A 299 -3.78 25.01 43.66
CA ASN A 299 -4.83 25.56 42.80
C ASN A 299 -4.59 25.17 41.34
N SER A 300 -5.59 25.30 40.47
CA SER A 300 -5.42 25.14 39.02
C SER A 300 -4.34 26.08 38.51
N VAL A 301 -3.41 25.54 37.71
CA VAL A 301 -2.33 26.30 37.05
C VAL A 301 -2.22 25.92 35.58
N LEU A 302 -1.61 26.81 34.79
CA LEU A 302 -1.06 26.43 33.48
C LEU A 302 0.23 25.64 33.70
N LEU A 303 0.38 24.52 33.00
CA LEU A 303 1.62 23.75 32.98
C LEU A 303 2.38 24.05 31.69
N GLY A 304 3.67 24.32 31.77
CA GLY A 304 4.52 24.56 30.59
C GLY A 304 5.66 23.56 30.49
N LEU A 305 6.00 23.13 29.28
CA LEU A 305 7.23 22.39 28.97
C LEU A 305 7.95 23.12 27.84
N ASP A 306 9.14 23.64 28.10
CA ASP A 306 9.93 24.42 27.14
C ASP A 306 11.36 23.88 27.03
N ASN A 307 11.72 23.38 25.85
CA ASN A 307 13.03 22.83 25.53
C ASN A 307 13.47 21.71 26.52
N VAL A 308 12.55 20.81 26.84
CA VAL A 308 12.77 19.68 27.77
C VAL A 308 13.30 18.48 26.98
N SER A 309 14.43 17.90 27.41
CA SER A 309 15.07 16.82 26.65
C SER A 309 14.28 15.50 26.68
N GLY A 310 14.38 14.69 25.62
CA GLY A 310 13.86 13.33 25.62
C GLY A 310 14.43 12.41 26.72
N ASN A 311 13.70 11.33 27.04
CA ASN A 311 13.94 10.44 28.19
C ASN A 311 13.92 11.18 29.54
N THR A 312 13.00 12.13 29.68
CA THR A 312 12.72 12.79 30.96
C THR A 312 11.24 12.68 31.28
N THR A 313 10.92 12.75 32.57
CA THR A 313 9.56 12.76 33.08
C THR A 313 9.27 14.10 33.74
N PHE A 314 8.13 14.71 33.41
CA PHE A 314 7.55 15.81 34.16
C PHE A 314 6.30 15.33 34.89
N TYR A 315 6.37 15.28 36.21
CA TYR A 315 5.26 14.89 37.07
C TYR A 315 4.68 16.11 37.77
N ALA A 316 3.43 16.46 37.48
CA ALA A 316 2.69 17.52 38.14
C ALA A 316 1.49 16.92 38.90
N SER A 317 1.38 17.15 40.21
CA SER A 317 0.22 16.69 40.97
C SER A 317 -0.42 17.76 41.85
N TYR A 318 -1.73 17.88 41.73
CA TYR A 318 -2.56 18.77 42.52
C TYR A 318 -2.85 18.18 43.89
N ALA A 319 -2.93 19.05 44.90
CA ALA A 319 -3.41 18.68 46.23
C ALA A 319 -4.88 18.25 46.18
N ALA A 320 -5.34 17.59 47.24
CA ALA A 320 -6.73 17.13 47.32
C ALA A 320 -7.73 18.31 47.25
N ASP A 321 -8.70 18.21 46.34
CA ASP A 321 -9.77 19.19 46.09
C ASP A 321 -9.25 20.58 45.61
N ALA A 322 -8.03 20.65 45.06
CA ALA A 322 -7.38 21.89 44.63
C ALA A 322 -7.95 22.47 43.33
N LEU A 323 -8.55 21.65 42.46
CA LEU A 323 -9.13 22.10 41.19
C LEU A 323 -10.55 22.67 41.37
N GLY A 324 -11.14 22.50 42.55
CA GLY A 324 -12.41 23.12 42.94
C GLY A 324 -13.66 22.50 42.28
N SER A 325 -13.49 21.42 41.51
CA SER A 325 -14.56 20.68 40.85
C SER A 325 -14.18 19.21 40.64
N ASP A 326 -15.13 18.32 40.90
CA ASP A 326 -15.00 16.88 40.65
C ASP A 326 -14.65 16.54 39.18
N LYS A 327 -14.89 17.45 38.23
CA LYS A 327 -14.49 17.39 36.82
C LYS A 327 -13.79 18.68 36.42
N ALA A 328 -12.48 18.61 36.19
CA ALA A 328 -11.62 19.76 35.96
C ALA A 328 -10.98 19.75 34.56
N SER A 329 -10.58 20.94 34.11
CA SER A 329 -9.83 21.14 32.87
C SER A 329 -8.37 21.49 33.18
N GLN A 330 -7.44 20.89 32.45
CA GLN A 330 -6.01 21.19 32.52
C GLN A 330 -5.54 21.81 31.20
N VAL A 331 -4.76 22.89 31.28
CA VAL A 331 -4.08 23.50 30.12
C VAL A 331 -2.58 23.24 30.20
N VAL A 332 -1.97 22.83 29.09
CA VAL A 332 -0.53 22.56 28.98
C VAL A 332 0.04 23.24 27.74
N GLU A 333 1.10 24.02 27.90
CA GLU A 333 1.88 24.59 26.80
C GLU A 333 3.14 23.75 26.57
N ILE A 334 3.44 23.43 25.31
CA ILE A 334 4.52 22.53 24.92
C ILE A 334 5.33 23.19 23.81
N ASN A 335 6.63 23.36 24.03
CA ASN A 335 7.55 23.92 23.06
C ASN A 335 8.86 23.14 22.96
N SER A 336 9.15 22.55 21.80
CA SER A 336 10.42 21.84 21.52
C SER A 336 10.76 20.76 22.56
N VAL A 337 9.83 19.86 22.83
CA VAL A 337 9.89 18.85 23.89
C VAL A 337 10.20 17.47 23.34
N GLY A 338 11.09 16.73 24.00
CA GLY A 338 11.49 15.40 23.57
C GLY A 338 12.57 15.47 22.48
N LYS A 339 12.70 14.39 21.69
CA LYS A 339 13.71 14.36 20.62
C LYS A 339 13.29 13.58 19.39
N ASP A 340 12.82 12.35 19.60
CA ASP A 340 12.39 11.44 18.54
C ASP A 340 11.45 10.38 19.11
N VAL A 341 10.87 9.54 18.24
CA VAL A 341 9.88 8.52 18.60
C VAL A 341 10.35 7.51 19.67
N ASN A 342 11.67 7.34 19.84
CA ASN A 342 12.29 6.44 20.82
C ASN A 342 12.80 7.18 22.08
N ASN A 343 12.79 8.52 22.07
CA ASN A 343 13.31 9.37 23.12
C ASN A 343 12.29 10.48 23.41
N ARG A 344 11.10 10.07 23.84
CA ARG A 344 9.99 10.96 24.21
C ARG A 344 10.19 11.55 25.60
N THR A 345 9.55 12.68 25.86
CA THR A 345 9.36 13.19 27.22
C THR A 345 8.03 12.67 27.75
N GLU A 346 8.02 12.19 28.99
CA GLU A 346 6.82 11.72 29.66
C GLU A 346 6.16 12.88 30.44
N LEU A 347 4.87 13.11 30.24
CA LEU A 347 4.07 14.07 30.99
C LEU A 347 3.05 13.33 31.85
N HIS A 348 3.07 13.61 33.15
CA HIS A 348 2.11 13.11 34.12
C HIS A 348 1.40 14.29 34.78
N VAL A 349 0.08 14.29 34.75
CA VAL A 349 -0.73 15.25 35.52
C VAL A 349 -1.70 14.47 36.39
N HIS A 350 -1.70 14.73 37.69
CA HIS A 350 -2.52 13.99 38.64
C HIS A 350 -3.31 14.94 39.54
N ALA A 351 -4.58 14.63 39.80
CA ALA A 351 -5.36 15.28 40.82
C ALA A 351 -5.57 14.32 42.01
N ASN A 352 -5.14 14.72 43.20
CA ASN A 352 -5.42 13.98 44.42
C ASN A 352 -6.87 14.26 44.90
N GLY A 353 -7.40 13.39 45.77
CA GLY A 353 -8.74 13.59 46.35
C GLY A 353 -9.87 13.09 45.46
N ASP A 354 -10.98 13.83 45.41
CA ASP A 354 -12.16 13.51 44.59
C ASP A 354 -12.14 14.23 43.21
N ASP A 355 -11.17 15.11 42.98
CA ASP A 355 -10.98 15.82 41.70
C ASP A 355 -10.55 14.86 40.58
N VAL A 356 -11.11 15.07 39.39
CA VAL A 356 -10.79 14.28 38.19
C VAL A 356 -10.60 15.22 37.00
N ILE A 357 -9.54 15.03 36.23
CA ILE A 357 -9.30 15.82 35.02
C ILE A 357 -10.00 15.13 33.85
N THR A 358 -11.01 15.80 33.29
CA THR A 358 -11.81 15.30 32.14
C THR A 358 -11.49 16.01 30.85
N ASP A 359 -10.93 17.22 30.91
CA ASP A 359 -10.61 18.03 29.75
C ASP A 359 -9.12 18.37 29.77
N LEU A 360 -8.40 18.00 28.72
CA LEU A 360 -6.98 18.33 28.55
C LEU A 360 -6.84 19.21 27.30
N ALA A 361 -6.29 20.41 27.47
CA ALA A 361 -5.98 21.32 26.37
C ALA A 361 -4.47 21.47 26.23
N LEU A 362 -3.95 21.28 25.02
CA LEU A 362 -2.55 21.40 24.67
C LEU A 362 -2.36 22.58 23.70
N THR A 363 -1.35 23.41 23.93
CA THR A 363 -0.89 24.41 22.97
C THR A 363 0.55 24.09 22.56
N VAL A 364 0.79 23.90 21.27
CA VAL A 364 2.01 23.26 20.73
C VAL A 364 2.76 24.22 19.81
N THR A 365 4.06 24.38 20.06
CA THR A 365 4.98 25.08 19.17
C THR A 365 6.29 24.29 18.99
N GLY A 366 6.97 24.44 17.84
CA GLY A 366 8.18 23.66 17.53
C GLY A 366 7.93 22.15 17.41
N ASP A 367 8.99 21.34 17.35
CA ASP A 367 8.88 19.89 17.12
C ASP A 367 8.79 19.14 18.47
N ASN A 368 7.72 18.35 18.67
CA ASN A 368 7.44 17.74 19.97
C ASN A 368 7.22 16.22 19.90
N TYR A 369 7.87 15.50 20.82
CA TYR A 369 7.74 14.06 21.00
C TYR A 369 7.33 13.77 22.44
N LEU A 370 6.02 13.59 22.64
CA LEU A 370 5.43 13.45 23.95
C LEU A 370 4.91 12.03 24.16
N GLN A 371 4.96 11.59 25.41
CA GLN A 371 4.18 10.48 25.92
C GLN A 371 3.40 10.98 27.13
N ILE A 372 2.08 10.84 27.11
CA ILE A 372 1.24 11.27 28.23
C ILE A 372 1.00 10.02 29.09
N ASN A 373 1.50 9.98 30.32
CA ASN A 373 1.45 8.82 31.24
C ASN A 373 0.73 9.16 32.58
N TYR A 374 0.41 8.14 33.38
CA TYR A 374 -0.23 8.11 34.73
C TYR A 374 -0.80 9.42 35.34
N GLY A 375 -2.08 9.38 35.75
CA GLY A 375 -2.77 10.40 36.56
C GLY A 375 -4.01 11.01 35.89
N LEU A 376 -3.99 11.05 34.55
CA LEU A 376 -5.06 11.51 33.64
C LEU A 376 -5.83 10.36 32.95
N HIS A 377 -5.20 9.18 32.87
CA HIS A 377 -5.64 8.11 31.96
C HIS A 377 -6.82 7.34 32.52
N GLY A 378 -7.86 7.20 31.68
CA GLY A 378 -9.16 6.63 32.04
C GLY A 378 -10.18 7.65 32.56
N THR A 379 -9.85 8.95 32.55
CA THR A 379 -10.81 10.00 32.92
C THR A 379 -10.89 11.17 31.93
N VAL A 380 -9.84 11.43 31.14
CA VAL A 380 -9.92 12.43 30.06
C VAL A 380 -11.00 11.98 29.07
N GLU A 381 -12.04 12.79 28.97
CA GLU A 381 -13.17 12.65 28.05
C GLU A 381 -12.94 13.51 26.79
N ASN A 382 -12.29 14.68 26.93
CA ASN A 382 -12.07 15.62 25.83
C ASN A 382 -10.60 16.06 25.76
N LEU A 383 -9.99 15.93 24.59
CA LEU A 383 -8.65 16.41 24.28
C LEU A 383 -8.73 17.52 23.22
N THR A 384 -8.20 18.69 23.52
CA THR A 384 -8.09 19.80 22.57
C THR A 384 -6.61 20.10 22.32
N ILE A 385 -6.21 20.27 21.07
CA ILE A 385 -4.83 20.58 20.69
C ILE A 385 -4.85 21.77 19.73
N ASP A 386 -4.02 22.77 19.98
CA ASP A 386 -3.89 23.97 19.13
C ASP A 386 -2.41 24.32 18.95
N GLY A 387 -2.09 25.12 17.93
CA GLY A 387 -0.76 25.65 17.70
C GLY A 387 -0.15 25.32 16.33
N ASP A 388 1.08 25.80 16.13
CA ASP A 388 1.79 25.75 14.84
C ASP A 388 2.97 24.77 14.81
N GLY A 389 3.22 24.05 15.91
CA GLY A 389 4.28 23.06 16.01
C GLY A 389 3.80 21.62 15.77
N ASP A 390 4.73 20.76 15.37
CA ASP A 390 4.49 19.33 15.17
C ASP A 390 4.36 18.63 16.52
N LEU A 391 3.41 17.70 16.62
CA LEU A 391 3.16 16.91 17.81
C LEU A 391 3.07 15.42 17.48
N ASN A 392 4.00 14.66 18.03
CA ASN A 392 3.91 13.22 18.04
C ASN A 392 3.55 12.72 19.45
N VAL A 393 2.35 12.16 19.61
CA VAL A 393 1.84 11.57 20.86
C VAL A 393 1.64 10.07 20.69
N ARG A 394 2.44 9.28 21.42
CA ARG A 394 2.19 7.83 21.52
C ARG A 394 1.73 7.42 22.89
N GLY A 395 0.86 6.41 22.90
CA GLY A 395 0.60 5.58 24.06
C GLY A 395 1.66 4.51 24.30
N ASN A 396 1.75 4.02 25.53
CA ASN A 396 2.48 2.82 25.91
C ASN A 396 1.73 1.58 25.40
N TRP A 397 2.40 0.76 24.58
CA TRP A 397 1.87 -0.44 23.93
C TRP A 397 1.20 -1.47 24.88
N PHE A 398 1.43 -1.37 26.19
CA PHE A 398 0.92 -2.32 27.18
C PHE A 398 -0.22 -1.78 28.06
N GLN A 399 -0.73 -0.56 27.82
CA GLN A 399 -1.61 0.11 28.79
C GLN A 399 -2.86 0.77 28.18
N GLN A 400 -3.92 0.75 28.99
CA GLN A 400 -5.24 1.36 28.84
C GLN A 400 -5.19 2.90 28.86
N GLN A 401 -4.62 3.52 27.83
CA GLN A 401 -4.65 4.98 27.66
C GLN A 401 -5.85 5.39 26.81
N TRP A 402 -6.48 6.52 27.14
CA TRP A 402 -7.67 7.00 26.44
C TRP A 402 -8.97 6.21 26.62
N ASP A 403 -9.06 5.27 27.58
CA ASP A 403 -10.28 4.46 27.83
C ASP A 403 -11.61 5.24 27.94
N SER A 404 -11.56 6.52 28.32
CA SER A 404 -12.74 7.40 28.43
C SER A 404 -12.78 8.53 27.41
N LEU A 405 -11.79 8.62 26.52
CA LEU A 405 -11.67 9.70 25.55
C LEU A 405 -12.79 9.57 24.52
N LYS A 406 -13.56 10.64 24.35
CA LYS A 406 -14.67 10.73 23.41
C LYS A 406 -14.35 11.65 22.26
N THR A 407 -13.69 12.77 22.54
CA THR A 407 -13.43 13.79 21.52
C THR A 407 -11.96 14.16 21.48
N LEU A 408 -11.39 14.15 20.27
CA LEU A 408 -10.18 14.92 19.94
C LEU A 408 -10.59 16.10 19.07
N ASP A 409 -10.24 17.32 19.46
CA ASP A 409 -10.38 18.54 18.66
C ASP A 409 -9.00 19.19 18.49
N ALA A 410 -8.37 18.92 17.36
CA ALA A 410 -7.14 19.54 16.88
C ALA A 410 -7.39 20.40 15.62
N SER A 411 -8.64 20.81 15.39
CA SER A 411 -9.09 21.46 14.14
C SER A 411 -8.41 22.80 13.83
N THR A 412 -7.76 23.42 14.82
CA THR A 412 -7.06 24.69 14.68
C THR A 412 -5.54 24.55 14.55
N MET A 413 -5.00 23.32 14.68
CA MET A 413 -3.58 23.08 14.48
C MET A 413 -3.16 23.33 13.03
N SER A 414 -1.95 23.85 12.86
CA SER A 414 -1.31 23.98 11.54
C SER A 414 0.00 23.20 11.39
N GLY A 415 0.53 22.63 12.48
CA GLY A 415 1.63 21.67 12.43
C GLY A 415 1.11 20.24 12.34
N ASP A 416 2.01 19.29 12.09
CA ASP A 416 1.65 17.89 11.85
C ASP A 416 1.31 17.16 13.17
N LEU A 417 0.21 16.40 13.19
CA LEU A 417 -0.22 15.60 14.34
C LEU A 417 -0.12 14.10 14.06
N ASP A 418 0.77 13.40 14.76
CA ASP A 418 0.78 11.92 14.83
C ASP A 418 0.30 11.48 16.22
N ILE A 419 -0.91 10.92 16.30
CA ILE A 419 -1.54 10.56 17.56
C ILE A 419 -2.13 9.15 17.57
N ASP A 420 -1.83 8.42 18.64
CA ASP A 420 -2.34 7.07 18.88
C ASP A 420 -3.44 7.06 19.96
N LEU A 421 -4.68 6.83 19.52
CA LEU A 421 -5.91 6.78 20.33
C LEU A 421 -6.45 5.34 20.51
N ARG A 422 -5.66 4.30 20.22
CA ARG A 422 -6.12 2.89 20.19
C ARG A 422 -6.74 2.36 21.49
N GLY A 423 -6.55 3.03 22.62
CA GLY A 423 -7.14 2.58 23.88
C GLY A 423 -8.56 3.09 24.11
N SER A 424 -9.07 4.07 23.34
CA SER A 424 -10.48 4.46 23.43
C SER A 424 -11.40 3.51 22.66
N GLU A 425 -12.49 3.09 23.28
CA GLU A 425 -13.59 2.29 22.70
C GLU A 425 -14.93 3.05 22.73
N VAL A 426 -14.87 4.37 22.97
CA VAL A 426 -16.04 5.24 23.14
C VAL A 426 -15.88 6.57 22.40
N LEU A 427 -15.08 6.59 21.32
CA LEU A 427 -14.88 7.80 20.51
C LEU A 427 -16.20 8.24 19.87
N GLU A 428 -16.46 9.54 19.95
CA GLU A 428 -17.59 10.24 19.33
C GLU A 428 -17.10 11.14 18.18
N SER A 429 -15.93 11.79 18.34
CA SER A 429 -15.31 12.59 17.29
C SER A 429 -13.78 12.67 17.35
N VAL A 430 -13.17 12.80 16.17
CA VAL A 430 -11.76 13.12 15.95
C VAL A 430 -11.72 14.20 14.88
N GLU A 431 -11.21 15.37 15.21
CA GLU A 431 -11.04 16.48 14.27
C GLU A 431 -9.55 16.91 14.30
N THR A 432 -8.90 17.01 13.14
CA THR A 432 -7.50 17.46 12.99
C THR A 432 -7.36 18.67 12.06
N GLY A 433 -6.13 19.15 11.91
CA GLY A 433 -5.83 20.52 11.48
C GLY A 433 -5.55 20.65 9.98
N SER A 434 -4.61 21.53 9.65
CA SER A 434 -4.12 21.70 8.26
C SER A 434 -2.75 21.07 8.00
N GLY A 435 -2.23 20.31 8.96
CA GLY A 435 -0.95 19.60 8.85
C GLY A 435 -1.13 18.25 8.18
N ASP A 436 -0.02 17.55 7.93
CA ASP A 436 -0.07 16.16 7.45
C ASP A 436 -0.28 15.24 8.67
N ASP A 437 -1.54 14.91 8.94
CA ASP A 437 -1.95 14.28 10.20
C ASP A 437 -2.09 12.76 10.09
N ARG A 438 -1.65 12.04 11.12
CA ARG A 438 -1.83 10.59 11.27
C ARG A 438 -2.59 10.26 12.55
N VAL A 439 -3.75 9.62 12.41
CA VAL A 439 -4.58 9.22 13.57
C VAL A 439 -4.78 7.71 13.60
N VAL A 440 -4.38 7.09 14.70
CA VAL A 440 -4.68 5.68 14.99
C VAL A 440 -5.86 5.58 15.96
N VAL A 441 -6.90 4.86 15.58
CA VAL A 441 -8.10 4.63 16.42
C VAL A 441 -8.36 3.15 16.64
N ASN A 442 -9.09 2.80 17.69
CA ASN A 442 -9.48 1.41 17.95
C ASN A 442 -10.61 1.00 16.99
N GLY A 443 -10.46 -0.15 16.32
CA GLY A 443 -11.46 -0.73 15.42
C GLY A 443 -12.82 -0.96 16.11
N ALA A 444 -12.84 -1.21 17.42
CA ALA A 444 -14.08 -1.41 18.19
C ALA A 444 -14.98 -0.15 18.26
N ASN A 445 -14.50 1.03 17.88
CA ASN A 445 -15.35 2.23 17.76
C ASN A 445 -16.26 2.18 16.52
N PHE A 446 -15.98 1.31 15.55
CA PHE A 446 -16.75 1.17 14.32
C PHE A 446 -17.69 -0.01 14.42
N ASP A 447 -18.76 0.15 15.20
CA ASP A 447 -19.80 -0.85 15.45
C ASP A 447 -21.17 -0.44 14.88
N GLY A 448 -21.16 0.48 13.91
CA GLY A 448 -22.34 1.14 13.33
C GLY A 448 -22.79 2.39 14.09
N ALA A 449 -22.05 2.83 15.11
CA ALA A 449 -22.28 4.09 15.81
C ALA A 449 -21.99 5.33 14.94
N ASP A 450 -22.65 6.44 15.27
CA ASP A 450 -22.37 7.75 14.67
C ASP A 450 -21.02 8.27 15.21
N ILE A 451 -19.97 8.25 14.39
CA ILE A 451 -18.64 8.78 14.70
C ILE A 451 -18.19 9.75 13.61
N LEU A 452 -17.63 10.90 14.02
CA LEU A 452 -17.03 11.88 13.09
C LEU A 452 -15.51 11.74 13.11
N ILE A 453 -14.91 11.49 11.96
CA ILE A 453 -13.47 11.57 11.73
C ILE A 453 -13.25 12.64 10.64
N ASP A 454 -12.82 13.83 11.04
CA ASP A 454 -12.45 14.93 10.13
C ASP A 454 -10.95 15.18 10.24
N LEU A 455 -10.19 14.72 9.26
CA LEU A 455 -8.74 14.86 9.24
C LEU A 455 -8.30 16.23 8.67
N GLY A 456 -9.24 17.14 8.42
CA GLY A 456 -8.92 18.48 7.96
C GLY A 456 -8.30 18.50 6.55
N ALA A 457 -7.22 19.27 6.39
CA ALA A 457 -6.50 19.41 5.12
C ALA A 457 -5.05 18.98 5.31
N GLY A 458 -4.42 18.44 4.26
CA GLY A 458 -3.09 17.85 4.36
C GLY A 458 -3.07 16.54 3.59
N ASP A 459 -1.92 15.88 3.57
CA ASP A 459 -1.82 14.48 3.18
C ASP A 459 -1.94 13.63 4.46
N ASN A 460 -3.16 13.16 4.77
CA ASN A 460 -3.56 12.56 6.03
C ASN A 460 -3.65 11.02 5.98
N GLU A 461 -3.24 10.39 7.08
CA GLU A 461 -3.28 8.94 7.28
C GLU A 461 -4.29 8.56 8.37
N PHE A 462 -5.16 7.59 8.06
CA PHE A 462 -6.15 7.07 8.98
C PHE A 462 -5.94 5.58 9.22
N ALA A 463 -5.76 5.22 10.49
CA ALA A 463 -5.35 3.88 10.86
C ALA A 463 -6.24 3.26 11.93
N LEU A 464 -6.50 1.96 11.77
CA LEU A 464 -7.23 1.11 12.69
C LEU A 464 -6.26 0.23 13.47
N ALA A 465 -6.46 0.19 14.78
CA ALA A 465 -5.77 -0.69 15.71
C ALA A 465 -6.75 -1.64 16.40
N LYS A 466 -6.20 -2.69 16.99
CA LYS A 466 -6.91 -3.79 17.63
C LYS A 466 -7.89 -4.52 16.69
N VAL A 467 -7.45 -4.75 15.47
CA VAL A 467 -8.11 -5.66 14.53
C VAL A 467 -7.13 -6.82 14.32
N TYR A 468 -7.38 -7.96 14.99
CA TYR A 468 -6.42 -9.06 15.04
C TYR A 468 -6.88 -10.31 14.32
N ASP A 469 -8.19 -10.56 14.28
CA ASP A 469 -8.74 -11.80 13.78
C ASP A 469 -10.02 -11.62 12.94
N ASP A 470 -10.56 -12.73 12.44
CA ASP A 470 -11.78 -12.74 11.66
C ASP A 470 -12.99 -12.16 12.42
N GLY A 471 -13.03 -12.31 13.75
CA GLY A 471 -14.08 -11.75 14.58
C GLY A 471 -14.03 -10.23 14.61
N ASP A 472 -12.82 -9.66 14.72
CA ASP A 472 -12.61 -8.22 14.71
C ASP A 472 -12.90 -7.62 13.33
N VAL A 473 -12.41 -8.24 12.25
CA VAL A 473 -12.68 -7.78 10.86
C VAL A 473 -14.19 -7.77 10.58
N ASN A 474 -14.89 -8.84 10.95
CA ASN A 474 -16.35 -8.95 10.76
C ASN A 474 -17.16 -8.00 11.67
N ALA A 475 -16.55 -7.47 12.73
CA ALA A 475 -17.23 -6.56 13.65
C ALA A 475 -17.18 -5.10 13.19
N LEU A 476 -16.31 -4.77 12.23
CA LEU A 476 -16.21 -3.43 11.65
C LEU A 476 -17.51 -3.09 10.89
N ASP A 477 -18.14 -2.00 11.30
CA ASP A 477 -19.34 -1.42 10.68
C ASP A 477 -19.19 0.10 10.63
N PHE A 478 -18.94 0.63 9.43
CA PHE A 478 -18.72 2.05 9.18
C PHE A 478 -19.99 2.80 8.76
N THR A 479 -21.19 2.20 8.85
CA THR A 479 -22.42 2.80 8.30
C THR A 479 -22.84 4.11 8.99
N GLY A 480 -22.41 4.34 10.23
CA GLY A 480 -22.59 5.60 10.98
C GLY A 480 -21.41 6.57 10.88
N THR A 481 -20.32 6.18 10.23
CA THR A 481 -19.08 6.97 10.17
C THR A 481 -19.19 8.11 9.17
N THR A 482 -18.81 9.31 9.61
CA THR A 482 -18.52 10.44 8.74
C THR A 482 -17.01 10.60 8.66
N LEU A 483 -16.42 10.32 7.49
CA LEU A 483 -14.99 10.47 7.23
C LEU A 483 -14.76 11.65 6.27
N VAL A 484 -13.92 12.60 6.66
CA VAL A 484 -13.59 13.83 5.92
C VAL A 484 -12.07 14.05 5.95
N GLY A 485 -11.50 14.64 4.90
CA GLY A 485 -10.06 14.93 4.84
C GLY A 485 -9.18 13.67 4.65
N PHE A 486 -9.78 12.55 4.27
CA PHE A 486 -9.12 11.26 4.10
C PHE A 486 -8.61 11.07 2.66
N ASP A 487 -7.34 10.65 2.52
CA ASP A 487 -6.69 10.50 1.22
C ASP A 487 -6.82 9.11 0.58
N GLY A 488 -7.61 8.24 1.19
CA GLY A 488 -7.97 6.94 0.62
C GLY A 488 -7.13 5.77 1.11
N ASN A 489 -6.12 5.99 1.97
CA ASN A 489 -5.31 4.92 2.57
C ASN A 489 -5.81 4.51 3.96
N LEU A 490 -6.53 3.39 4.06
CA LEU A 490 -6.99 2.84 5.34
C LEU A 490 -5.97 1.83 5.87
N GLU A 491 -5.25 2.20 6.92
CA GLU A 491 -4.18 1.39 7.50
C GLU A 491 -4.70 0.46 8.63
N PHE A 492 -4.18 -0.76 8.70
CA PHE A 492 -4.36 -1.72 9.80
C PHE A 492 -2.99 -1.95 10.47
N VAL A 493 -2.82 -1.38 11.67
CA VAL A 493 -1.51 -1.27 12.35
C VAL A 493 -1.10 -2.53 13.15
N ASP A 494 -1.96 -3.54 13.17
CA ASP A 494 -1.74 -4.80 13.87
C ASP A 494 -1.77 -5.95 12.85
N ASP A 495 -1.05 -7.04 13.14
CA ASP A 495 -1.09 -8.26 12.34
C ASP A 495 -2.50 -8.88 12.39
N ILE A 496 -3.03 -9.25 11.22
CA ILE A 496 -4.33 -9.92 11.11
C ILE A 496 -4.10 -11.41 10.88
N SER A 497 -4.65 -12.27 11.74
CA SER A 497 -4.61 -13.73 11.60
C SER A 497 -6.02 -14.30 11.62
N LEU A 498 -6.46 -14.86 10.50
CA LEU A 498 -7.83 -15.34 10.33
C LEU A 498 -7.99 -16.75 10.90
N GLY A 499 -8.86 -16.91 11.91
CA GLY A 499 -9.27 -18.21 12.45
C GLY A 499 -10.46 -18.83 11.71
N GLY A 500 -11.09 -18.06 10.82
CA GLY A 500 -12.23 -18.41 10.00
C GLY A 500 -12.42 -17.37 8.89
N ASN A 501 -13.45 -17.55 8.04
CA ASN A 501 -13.72 -16.58 6.98
C ASN A 501 -14.17 -15.23 7.55
N ALA A 502 -13.70 -14.15 6.96
CA ALA A 502 -14.02 -12.77 7.31
C ALA A 502 -14.57 -12.01 6.09
N THR A 503 -15.41 -11.02 6.35
CA THR A 503 -15.84 -10.03 5.36
C THR A 503 -15.48 -8.66 5.90
N LEU A 504 -14.61 -7.96 5.16
CA LEU A 504 -14.34 -6.55 5.38
C LEU A 504 -15.38 -5.74 4.61
N ASP A 505 -16.42 -5.32 5.31
CA ASP A 505 -17.49 -4.48 4.77
C ASP A 505 -17.17 -3.00 4.99
N LEU A 506 -16.94 -2.27 3.90
CA LEU A 506 -16.62 -0.84 3.92
C LEU A 506 -17.85 0.04 3.73
N ASP A 507 -19.09 -0.46 3.87
CA ASP A 507 -20.29 0.35 3.73
C ASP A 507 -20.22 1.60 4.65
N GLY A 508 -20.46 2.77 4.06
CA GLY A 508 -20.30 4.07 4.72
C GLY A 508 -19.01 4.83 4.37
N ILE A 509 -17.90 4.15 4.09
CA ILE A 509 -16.60 4.78 3.74
C ILE A 509 -15.97 4.27 2.44
N GLY A 510 -16.47 3.17 1.89
CA GLY A 510 -15.82 2.46 0.81
C GLY A 510 -15.75 3.19 -0.53
N ASP A 511 -16.49 4.29 -0.72
CA ASP A 511 -16.35 5.17 -1.88
C ASP A 511 -15.15 6.13 -1.78
N GLN A 512 -14.48 6.16 -0.63
CA GLN A 512 -13.30 6.97 -0.35
C GLN A 512 -12.03 6.13 -0.24
N VAL A 513 -12.12 4.82 0.05
CA VAL A 513 -10.96 3.94 0.26
C VAL A 513 -10.41 3.44 -1.08
N THR A 514 -9.19 3.87 -1.41
CA THR A 514 -8.43 3.42 -2.60
C THR A 514 -7.36 2.37 -2.27
N THR A 515 -6.89 2.36 -1.03
CA THR A 515 -5.86 1.45 -0.54
C THR A 515 -6.25 0.89 0.83
N LEU A 516 -6.13 -0.42 0.98
CA LEU A 516 -6.13 -1.12 2.26
C LEU A 516 -4.67 -1.46 2.56
N ASP A 517 -4.12 -0.87 3.61
CA ASP A 517 -2.71 -1.01 3.98
C ASP A 517 -2.61 -1.85 5.25
N PHE A 518 -1.97 -3.01 5.17
CA PHE A 518 -1.87 -3.97 6.25
C PHE A 518 -0.44 -4.09 6.76
N THR A 519 -0.26 -4.16 8.06
CA THR A 519 1.04 -4.55 8.63
C THR A 519 1.44 -5.95 8.14
N TYR A 520 0.55 -6.93 8.32
CA TYR A 520 0.72 -8.32 7.89
C TYR A 520 -0.64 -9.04 7.89
N VAL A 521 -0.84 -9.98 6.96
CA VAL A 521 -2.05 -10.81 6.90
C VAL A 521 -1.70 -12.29 6.82
N ASP A 522 -2.17 -13.07 7.78
CA ASP A 522 -2.13 -14.53 7.79
C ASP A 522 -3.55 -15.08 7.64
N GLY A 523 -3.87 -15.57 6.44
CA GLY A 523 -5.17 -16.11 6.10
C GLY A 523 -5.46 -17.49 6.69
N ASN A 524 -4.44 -18.28 7.04
CA ASN A 524 -4.57 -19.69 7.45
C ASN A 524 -5.52 -20.52 6.56
N GLY A 525 -5.56 -20.24 5.25
CA GLY A 525 -6.44 -20.85 4.26
C GLY A 525 -7.90 -20.41 4.34
N ASN A 526 -8.22 -19.30 5.00
CA ASN A 526 -9.58 -18.76 5.11
C ASN A 526 -9.83 -17.61 4.12
N TRP A 527 -11.11 -17.38 3.85
CA TRP A 527 -11.54 -16.30 2.95
C TRP A 527 -11.54 -14.95 3.65
N LEU A 528 -10.92 -13.95 3.03
CA LEU A 528 -11.22 -12.53 3.26
C LEU A 528 -12.05 -12.03 2.08
N THR A 529 -13.30 -11.67 2.33
CA THR A 529 -14.18 -11.06 1.33
C THR A 529 -14.19 -9.55 1.47
N LEU A 530 -13.99 -8.84 0.37
CA LEU A 530 -14.12 -7.38 0.29
C LEU A 530 -15.54 -7.00 -0.12
N ALA A 531 -16.19 -6.12 0.63
CA ALA A 531 -17.55 -5.67 0.32
C ALA A 531 -17.67 -4.15 0.35
N ASN A 532 -18.51 -3.63 -0.55
CA ASN A 532 -18.84 -2.21 -0.68
C ASN A 532 -17.61 -1.31 -0.91
N THR A 533 -16.65 -1.79 -1.70
CA THR A 533 -15.39 -1.09 -2.02
C THR A 533 -15.51 -0.28 -3.32
N LEU A 534 -14.46 0.48 -3.67
CA LEU A 534 -14.29 1.02 -5.02
C LEU A 534 -14.05 -0.08 -6.06
N ASP A 535 -14.33 0.25 -7.33
CA ASP A 535 -14.07 -0.62 -8.49
C ASP A 535 -12.56 -0.83 -8.75
N VAL A 536 -11.70 0.08 -8.27
CA VAL A 536 -10.24 0.00 -8.35
C VAL A 536 -9.69 0.10 -6.95
N LEU A 537 -8.97 -0.92 -6.51
CA LEU A 537 -8.48 -1.03 -5.14
C LEU A 537 -7.05 -1.56 -5.10
N THR A 538 -6.27 -1.06 -4.15
CA THR A 538 -4.96 -1.59 -3.81
C THR A 538 -5.00 -2.24 -2.43
N ILE A 539 -4.46 -3.44 -2.30
CA ILE A 539 -4.06 -4.04 -1.02
C ILE A 539 -2.54 -3.87 -0.94
N ASP A 540 -2.07 -3.19 0.09
CA ASP A 540 -0.66 -3.05 0.42
C ASP A 540 -0.37 -3.80 1.70
N SER A 541 0.81 -4.41 1.80
CA SER A 541 1.27 -5.01 3.03
C SER A 541 2.75 -4.74 3.30
N GLU A 542 3.07 -4.33 4.53
CA GLU A 542 4.47 -4.09 4.92
C GLU A 542 5.27 -5.40 4.95
N PHE A 543 4.75 -6.41 5.66
CA PHE A 543 5.45 -7.68 5.93
C PHE A 543 4.89 -8.89 5.19
N GLY A 544 3.85 -8.72 4.37
CA GLY A 544 3.35 -9.74 3.45
C GLY A 544 1.99 -10.32 3.80
N ILE A 545 1.56 -11.23 2.92
CA ILE A 545 0.27 -11.93 2.95
C ILE A 545 0.58 -13.43 2.81
N GLU A 546 0.11 -14.25 3.76
CA GLU A 546 0.33 -15.70 3.78
C GLU A 546 -0.99 -16.47 3.81
N ASP A 547 -1.05 -17.60 3.09
CA ASP A 547 -2.16 -18.55 3.06
C ASP A 547 -3.56 -17.90 2.92
N LEU A 548 -3.70 -16.82 2.14
CA LEU A 548 -4.96 -16.06 2.06
C LEU A 548 -5.83 -16.50 0.89
N ARG A 549 -7.09 -16.85 1.14
CA ARG A 549 -8.10 -16.88 0.09
C ARG A 549 -8.76 -15.52 -0.01
N LEU A 550 -8.77 -14.90 -1.18
CA LEU A 550 -9.24 -13.53 -1.35
C LEU A 550 -10.46 -13.48 -2.27
N ASP A 551 -11.57 -12.95 -1.79
CA ASP A 551 -12.74 -12.63 -2.61
C ASP A 551 -12.78 -11.11 -2.81
N ALA A 552 -12.49 -10.67 -4.03
CA ALA A 552 -12.41 -9.28 -4.44
C ALA A 552 -13.80 -8.58 -4.48
N GLY A 553 -14.90 -9.32 -4.30
CA GLY A 553 -16.25 -8.76 -4.24
C GLY A 553 -16.64 -7.97 -5.50
N ASN A 554 -16.82 -6.66 -5.36
CA ASN A 554 -17.19 -5.77 -6.48
C ASN A 554 -15.99 -5.09 -7.17
N VAL A 555 -14.76 -5.35 -6.73
CA VAL A 555 -13.55 -4.78 -7.34
C VAL A 555 -13.39 -5.29 -8.77
N THR A 556 -13.06 -4.40 -9.70
CA THR A 556 -12.83 -4.71 -11.12
C THR A 556 -11.35 -4.71 -11.50
N GLU A 557 -10.53 -3.90 -10.82
CA GLU A 557 -9.07 -3.87 -10.92
C GLU A 557 -8.48 -3.89 -9.52
N LEU A 558 -7.81 -5.00 -9.18
CA LEU A 558 -7.16 -5.21 -7.89
C LEU A 558 -5.64 -5.21 -8.07
N THR A 559 -4.95 -4.40 -7.27
CA THR A 559 -3.49 -4.50 -7.11
C THR A 559 -3.18 -5.01 -5.72
N VAL A 560 -2.37 -6.06 -5.59
CA VAL A 560 -1.88 -6.59 -4.32
C VAL A 560 -0.37 -6.40 -4.29
N LYS A 561 0.16 -5.72 -3.28
CA LYS A 561 1.59 -5.45 -3.18
C LYS A 561 2.14 -5.69 -1.79
N SER A 562 3.44 -6.00 -1.74
CA SER A 562 4.17 -6.20 -0.50
C SER A 562 5.59 -5.64 -0.59
N PHE A 563 6.03 -4.93 0.44
CA PHE A 563 7.36 -4.35 0.48
C PHE A 563 8.44 -5.38 0.88
N ASP A 564 8.31 -5.99 2.06
CA ASP A 564 9.33 -6.84 2.73
C ASP A 564 8.88 -8.30 2.92
N GLY A 565 7.81 -8.73 2.23
CA GLY A 565 7.19 -10.03 2.47
C GLY A 565 6.70 -10.77 1.23
N THR A 566 6.41 -12.04 1.42
CA THR A 566 5.76 -12.91 0.45
C THR A 566 4.30 -12.49 0.24
N ILE A 567 3.76 -12.75 -0.95
CA ILE A 567 2.33 -12.74 -1.22
C ILE A 567 1.90 -14.15 -1.60
N ASP A 568 1.07 -14.77 -0.78
CA ASP A 568 0.51 -16.10 -1.00
C ASP A 568 -1.02 -16.02 -1.03
N LEU A 569 -1.57 -16.05 -2.24
CA LEU A 569 -2.99 -16.07 -2.52
C LEU A 569 -3.41 -17.50 -2.87
N ASP A 570 -3.84 -18.22 -1.83
CA ASP A 570 -4.25 -19.62 -1.80
C ASP A 570 -5.49 -19.92 -2.67
N SER A 571 -6.27 -18.89 -3.00
CA SER A 571 -7.36 -18.90 -3.98
C SER A 571 -7.90 -17.48 -4.18
N LEU A 572 -8.46 -17.22 -5.36
CA LEU A 572 -8.99 -15.92 -5.76
C LEU A 572 -10.43 -16.03 -6.26
N ALA A 573 -11.32 -15.19 -5.75
CA ALA A 573 -12.69 -15.02 -6.24
C ALA A 573 -13.01 -13.57 -6.59
N GLY A 574 -14.01 -13.36 -7.45
CA GLY A 574 -14.56 -12.04 -7.72
C GLY A 574 -15.24 -11.92 -9.08
N ALA A 575 -16.57 -12.02 -9.12
CA ALA A 575 -17.36 -12.04 -10.35
C ALA A 575 -17.17 -10.80 -11.26
N ALA A 576 -16.74 -9.67 -10.68
CA ALA A 576 -16.49 -8.41 -11.39
C ALA A 576 -15.02 -8.18 -11.74
N LEU A 577 -14.10 -8.98 -11.17
CA LEU A 577 -12.66 -8.78 -11.30
C LEU A 577 -12.23 -9.02 -12.73
N THR A 578 -11.64 -8.01 -13.36
CA THR A 578 -11.15 -8.08 -14.74
C THR A 578 -9.64 -8.03 -14.84
N THR A 579 -8.97 -7.43 -13.85
CA THR A 579 -7.52 -7.25 -13.83
C THR A 579 -7.00 -7.49 -12.43
N LEU A 580 -6.04 -8.40 -12.30
CA LEU A 580 -5.25 -8.63 -11.09
C LEU A 580 -3.80 -8.22 -11.36
N LYS A 581 -3.24 -7.42 -10.46
CA LYS A 581 -1.81 -7.09 -10.45
C LYS A 581 -1.22 -7.51 -9.11
N VAL A 582 -0.10 -8.21 -9.12
CA VAL A 582 0.60 -8.60 -7.90
C VAL A 582 2.07 -8.22 -7.98
N GLU A 583 2.58 -7.46 -7.00
CA GLU A 583 3.96 -6.97 -7.02
C GLU A 583 4.67 -7.06 -5.66
N THR A 584 5.92 -7.53 -5.65
CA THR A 584 6.79 -7.49 -4.48
C THR A 584 8.08 -6.73 -4.79
N SER A 585 8.67 -6.10 -3.76
CA SER A 585 9.87 -5.28 -3.96
C SER A 585 11.15 -5.79 -3.27
N ASP A 586 11.05 -6.65 -2.26
CA ASP A 586 12.23 -7.25 -1.61
C ASP A 586 12.77 -8.47 -2.38
N LEU A 587 14.09 -8.46 -2.62
CA LEU A 587 14.79 -9.47 -3.40
C LEU A 587 15.08 -10.76 -2.62
N ILE A 588 14.84 -10.80 -1.29
CA ILE A 588 15.12 -11.97 -0.45
C ILE A 588 13.82 -12.75 -0.19
N ASP A 589 12.79 -12.07 0.33
CA ASP A 589 11.57 -12.71 0.81
C ASP A 589 10.33 -12.37 -0.06
N GLY A 590 10.48 -11.56 -1.11
CA GLY A 590 9.41 -11.15 -2.03
C GLY A 590 8.99 -12.22 -3.04
N ASN A 591 8.59 -13.40 -2.55
CA ASN A 591 7.96 -14.44 -3.38
C ASN A 591 6.49 -14.14 -3.65
N VAL A 592 5.96 -14.65 -4.76
CA VAL A 592 4.54 -14.59 -5.09
C VAL A 592 4.03 -15.99 -5.41
N TRP A 593 2.96 -16.42 -4.75
CA TRP A 593 2.19 -17.62 -5.02
C TRP A 593 0.73 -17.22 -5.23
N ILE A 594 0.14 -17.67 -6.34
CA ILE A 594 -1.26 -17.38 -6.68
C ILE A 594 -1.89 -18.63 -7.26
N ASP A 595 -2.99 -19.06 -6.67
CA ASP A 595 -3.90 -20.07 -7.20
C ASP A 595 -5.18 -19.41 -7.71
N VAL A 596 -5.51 -19.65 -8.98
CA VAL A 596 -6.75 -19.17 -9.63
C VAL A 596 -7.55 -20.35 -10.16
N ASP A 597 -8.52 -20.78 -9.36
CA ASP A 597 -9.50 -21.82 -9.74
C ASP A 597 -10.71 -21.17 -10.43
N GLY A 598 -11.02 -21.61 -11.65
CA GLY A 598 -12.18 -21.15 -12.42
C GLY A 598 -13.52 -21.52 -11.77
N ALA A 599 -13.54 -22.40 -10.76
CA ALA A 599 -14.68 -22.67 -9.90
C ALA A 599 -14.99 -21.51 -8.92
N ASP A 600 -14.02 -20.63 -8.63
CA ASP A 600 -14.09 -19.58 -7.61
C ASP A 600 -14.70 -18.25 -8.13
N ASP A 601 -15.57 -18.29 -9.14
CA ASP A 601 -16.32 -17.12 -9.65
C ASP A 601 -15.43 -15.99 -10.19
N VAL A 602 -14.45 -16.35 -11.03
CA VAL A 602 -13.49 -15.44 -11.69
C VAL A 602 -13.76 -15.24 -13.19
N ALA A 603 -14.99 -15.50 -13.65
CA ALA A 603 -15.38 -15.51 -15.07
C ALA A 603 -15.15 -14.19 -15.84
N ALA A 604 -14.94 -13.08 -15.16
CA ALA A 604 -14.65 -11.77 -15.77
C ALA A 604 -13.16 -11.46 -15.95
N LEU A 605 -12.28 -12.28 -15.36
CA LEU A 605 -10.84 -12.05 -15.27
C LEU A 605 -10.22 -12.09 -16.67
N GLN A 606 -9.54 -11.00 -17.05
CA GLN A 606 -8.95 -10.82 -18.38
C GLN A 606 -7.44 -10.68 -18.34
N ASN A 607 -6.90 -10.03 -17.32
CA ASN A 607 -5.48 -9.72 -17.22
C ASN A 607 -4.94 -10.13 -15.86
N VAL A 608 -3.82 -10.85 -15.85
CA VAL A 608 -3.05 -11.17 -14.65
C VAL A 608 -1.61 -10.74 -14.88
N ASP A 609 -1.15 -9.76 -14.12
CA ASP A 609 0.22 -9.24 -14.17
C ASP A 609 0.91 -9.50 -12.83
N VAL A 610 1.97 -10.31 -12.81
CA VAL A 610 2.73 -10.67 -11.62
C VAL A 610 4.18 -10.22 -11.78
N ALA A 611 4.69 -9.49 -10.79
CA ALA A 611 6.07 -9.02 -10.72
C ALA A 611 6.67 -9.33 -9.34
N ALA A 612 7.37 -10.45 -9.23
CA ALA A 612 8.06 -10.86 -8.01
C ALA A 612 9.52 -10.41 -8.00
N ALA A 613 9.97 -9.82 -6.90
CA ALA A 613 11.38 -9.50 -6.70
C ALA A 613 12.24 -10.76 -6.48
N ALA A 614 11.68 -11.82 -5.86
CA ALA A 614 12.29 -13.14 -5.74
C ALA A 614 11.65 -14.15 -6.72
N ASN A 615 10.92 -15.15 -6.25
CA ASN A 615 10.30 -16.18 -7.10
C ASN A 615 8.80 -15.90 -7.32
N ALA A 616 8.25 -16.33 -8.45
CA ALA A 616 6.82 -16.31 -8.71
C ALA A 616 6.33 -17.71 -9.13
N ALA A 617 5.21 -18.16 -8.58
CA ALA A 617 4.45 -19.31 -9.07
C ALA A 617 2.98 -18.92 -9.23
N VAL A 618 2.40 -19.18 -10.40
CA VAL A 618 1.01 -18.85 -10.71
C VAL A 618 0.34 -20.07 -11.32
N GLU A 619 -0.74 -20.53 -10.71
CA GLU A 619 -1.54 -21.67 -11.15
C GLU A 619 -2.92 -21.20 -11.62
N PHE A 620 -3.38 -21.76 -12.74
CA PHE A 620 -4.71 -21.55 -13.29
C PHE A 620 -5.39 -22.91 -13.50
N ASP A 621 -6.40 -23.23 -12.69
CA ASP A 621 -7.20 -24.45 -12.84
C ASP A 621 -8.57 -24.11 -13.47
N ALA A 622 -8.85 -24.70 -14.63
CA ALA A 622 -10.15 -24.68 -15.29
C ALA A 622 -10.58 -26.11 -15.65
N SER A 623 -10.17 -27.11 -14.85
CA SER A 623 -10.32 -28.53 -15.17
C SER A 623 -11.71 -29.11 -14.84
N ALA A 624 -12.58 -28.39 -14.12
CA ALA A 624 -13.93 -28.84 -13.81
C ALA A 624 -15.02 -28.36 -14.82
N PRO A 625 -16.11 -29.12 -15.01
CA PRO A 625 -17.05 -28.92 -16.14
C PRO A 625 -17.97 -27.68 -16.06
N MET A 626 -17.72 -26.74 -15.16
CA MET A 626 -18.47 -25.49 -14.97
C MET A 626 -17.56 -24.30 -14.63
N ASP A 627 -16.24 -24.50 -14.69
CA ASP A 627 -15.25 -23.48 -14.38
C ASP A 627 -15.13 -22.55 -15.59
N ASP A 628 -15.03 -21.25 -15.35
CA ASP A 628 -15.02 -20.25 -16.43
C ASP A 628 -13.81 -19.32 -16.26
N LEU A 629 -12.74 -19.61 -17.00
CA LEU A 629 -11.62 -18.70 -17.28
C LEU A 629 -11.63 -18.30 -18.77
N ASP A 630 -12.80 -18.37 -19.44
CA ASP A 630 -12.91 -18.12 -20.88
C ASP A 630 -12.62 -16.67 -21.26
N ALA A 631 -12.69 -15.74 -20.29
CA ALA A 631 -12.38 -14.33 -20.48
C ALA A 631 -10.88 -13.99 -20.39
N LEU A 632 -10.04 -14.89 -19.88
CA LEU A 632 -8.62 -14.62 -19.66
C LEU A 632 -7.89 -14.37 -20.99
N LYS A 633 -7.14 -13.27 -21.08
CA LYS A 633 -6.46 -12.83 -22.32
C LYS A 633 -4.96 -12.72 -22.17
N ASN A 634 -4.52 -12.05 -21.10
CA ASN A 634 -3.13 -11.68 -20.91
C ASN A 634 -2.64 -12.20 -19.56
N VAL A 635 -1.58 -12.99 -19.59
CA VAL A 635 -0.88 -13.46 -18.39
C VAL A 635 0.59 -13.06 -18.54
N ASN A 636 1.07 -12.23 -17.63
CA ASN A 636 2.46 -11.79 -17.58
C ASN A 636 3.04 -12.12 -16.20
N VAL A 637 4.06 -12.97 -16.15
CA VAL A 637 4.74 -13.35 -14.90
C VAL A 637 6.21 -13.03 -15.04
N VAL A 638 6.71 -12.16 -14.15
CA VAL A 638 8.11 -11.73 -14.12
C VAL A 638 8.65 -11.96 -12.71
N ALA A 639 9.79 -12.63 -12.60
CA ALA A 639 10.46 -12.94 -11.33
C ALA A 639 11.95 -12.61 -11.39
N GLY A 640 12.50 -12.02 -10.33
CA GLY A 640 13.95 -11.82 -10.19
C GLY A 640 14.75 -13.13 -10.01
N GLY A 641 14.09 -14.17 -9.49
CA GLY A 641 14.55 -15.55 -9.35
C GLY A 641 13.83 -16.46 -10.34
N ASN A 642 13.13 -17.49 -9.84
CA ASN A 642 12.41 -18.46 -10.65
C ASN A 642 10.98 -18.00 -10.94
N ALA A 643 10.54 -18.13 -12.19
CA ALA A 643 9.16 -17.94 -12.60
C ALA A 643 8.55 -19.27 -13.02
N TYR A 644 7.43 -19.64 -12.42
CA TYR A 644 6.66 -20.85 -12.72
C TYR A 644 5.23 -20.49 -13.08
N VAL A 645 4.70 -21.06 -14.17
CA VAL A 645 3.29 -20.92 -14.53
C VAL A 645 2.69 -22.28 -14.90
N GLU A 646 1.53 -22.59 -14.33
CA GLU A 646 0.78 -23.81 -14.64
C GLU A 646 -0.64 -23.46 -15.10
N PHE A 647 -1.09 -24.11 -16.16
CA PHE A 647 -2.47 -24.06 -16.63
C PHE A 647 -3.01 -25.48 -16.77
N GLU A 648 -4.11 -25.77 -16.09
CA GLU A 648 -4.85 -27.02 -16.23
C GLU A 648 -6.26 -26.74 -16.79
N GLY A 649 -6.55 -27.17 -18.01
CA GLY A 649 -7.87 -27.01 -18.63
C GLY A 649 -8.74 -28.27 -18.59
N VAL A 650 -10.02 -28.15 -18.99
CA VAL A 650 -10.83 -29.34 -19.28
C VAL A 650 -10.40 -29.93 -20.61
N ALA A 651 -9.76 -31.10 -20.56
CA ALA A 651 -9.60 -31.95 -21.74
C ALA A 651 -10.96 -32.14 -22.42
N GLY A 652 -11.18 -31.49 -23.56
CA GLY A 652 -12.38 -31.71 -24.34
C GLY A 652 -12.45 -33.20 -24.63
N VAL A 653 -13.48 -33.88 -24.10
CA VAL A 653 -13.62 -35.31 -24.34
C VAL A 653 -13.71 -35.45 -25.85
N PRO A 654 -12.81 -36.19 -26.50
CA PRO A 654 -12.74 -36.21 -27.95
C PRO A 654 -14.14 -36.50 -28.47
N TYR A 655 -14.60 -35.63 -29.38
CA TYR A 655 -15.64 -36.00 -30.30
C TYR A 655 -15.07 -37.11 -31.18
N ASP A 656 -15.08 -38.33 -30.66
CA ASP A 656 -15.37 -39.45 -31.51
C ASP A 656 -16.81 -39.19 -31.98
N ALA A 657 -16.96 -38.64 -33.19
CA ALA A 657 -18.10 -38.98 -34.05
C ALA A 657 -18.02 -40.48 -34.33
N GLY A 658 -18.16 -41.28 -33.28
CA GLY A 658 -17.66 -42.62 -33.22
C GLY A 658 -18.76 -43.52 -32.73
N THR A 659 -19.64 -43.89 -33.66
CA THR A 659 -20.30 -45.20 -33.65
C THR A 659 -21.16 -45.55 -32.43
N GLN A 660 -22.48 -45.38 -32.57
CA GLN A 660 -23.37 -46.35 -31.93
C GLN A 660 -23.16 -47.71 -32.61
N GLU A 661 -22.65 -48.70 -31.87
CA GLU A 661 -22.91 -50.09 -32.25
C GLU A 661 -24.44 -50.26 -32.32
N VAL A 662 -24.94 -50.78 -33.44
CA VAL A 662 -26.26 -51.42 -33.46
C VAL A 662 -26.16 -52.66 -32.56
N ALA A 663 -26.34 -52.47 -31.25
CA ALA A 663 -26.22 -53.53 -30.27
C ALA A 663 -27.18 -54.69 -30.62
N THR A 664 -28.33 -54.37 -31.20
CA THR A 664 -29.27 -55.33 -31.81
C THR A 664 -30.24 -54.61 -32.74
N PHE A 665 -30.48 -55.15 -33.94
CA PHE A 665 -31.72 -54.87 -34.67
C PHE A 665 -32.62 -56.11 -34.65
N THR A 666 -33.91 -55.90 -34.40
CA THR A 666 -34.89 -56.98 -34.28
C THR A 666 -35.93 -56.87 -35.38
N VAL A 667 -36.07 -57.95 -36.17
CA VAL A 667 -37.22 -58.11 -37.08
C VAL A 667 -38.25 -58.99 -36.38
N ASN A 668 -39.38 -58.39 -36.01
CA ASN A 668 -40.50 -59.13 -35.44
C ASN A 668 -41.50 -59.49 -36.54
N VAL A 669 -41.71 -60.79 -36.74
CA VAL A 669 -42.75 -61.30 -37.65
C VAL A 669 -43.95 -61.75 -36.84
N VAL A 670 -45.01 -60.94 -36.84
CA VAL A 670 -46.27 -61.28 -36.17
C VAL A 670 -47.24 -61.85 -37.20
N ALA A 671 -47.51 -63.15 -37.10
CA ALA A 671 -48.54 -63.77 -37.92
C ALA A 671 -49.93 -63.39 -37.37
N GLN A 672 -50.71 -62.57 -38.09
CA GLN A 672 -52.10 -62.35 -37.71
C GLN A 672 -52.90 -63.65 -37.87
N SER A 673 -53.53 -64.12 -36.78
CA SER A 673 -54.53 -65.16 -36.89
C SER A 673 -55.79 -64.57 -37.51
N VAL A 674 -56.09 -64.93 -38.76
CA VAL A 674 -57.43 -64.68 -39.30
C VAL A 674 -58.33 -65.82 -38.86
N GLY A 675 -59.29 -65.56 -37.99
CA GLY A 675 -60.33 -66.52 -37.68
C GLY A 675 -61.16 -66.21 -36.45
N ALA A 676 -62.30 -65.55 -36.67
CA ALA A 676 -63.40 -65.65 -35.71
C ALA A 676 -63.76 -67.14 -35.51
N GLY A 677 -63.67 -67.64 -34.27
CA GLY A 677 -64.33 -68.89 -33.86
C GLY A 677 -63.53 -69.85 -32.97
N PHE A 678 -63.40 -69.48 -31.69
CA PHE A 678 -63.28 -70.35 -30.49
C PHE A 678 -62.18 -71.44 -30.41
N GLY A 679 -61.18 -71.18 -29.54
CA GLY A 679 -60.38 -72.19 -28.83
C GLY A 679 -58.85 -72.05 -29.01
N GLN A 680 -58.15 -71.57 -27.96
CA GLN A 680 -56.68 -71.36 -27.88
C GLN A 680 -55.84 -72.61 -28.26
N THR A 681 -54.54 -72.58 -28.65
CA THR A 681 -53.37 -71.81 -28.16
C THR A 681 -52.22 -71.73 -29.20
N THR A 682 -51.64 -70.52 -29.32
CA THR A 682 -50.22 -70.13 -29.55
C THR A 682 -49.37 -70.81 -30.64
N GLN A 683 -49.03 -70.05 -31.69
CA GLN A 683 -47.75 -70.17 -32.42
C GLN A 683 -46.85 -69.00 -32.01
N THR A 684 -45.61 -69.31 -31.66
CA THR A 684 -44.60 -68.39 -31.12
C THR A 684 -44.09 -67.42 -32.19
N ALA A 685 -43.95 -66.15 -31.86
CA ALA A 685 -43.23 -65.16 -32.67
C ALA A 685 -41.78 -65.63 -32.86
N GLY A 686 -41.25 -65.50 -34.09
CA GLY A 686 -39.83 -65.69 -34.36
C GLY A 686 -39.13 -64.34 -34.31
N GLN A 687 -38.08 -64.24 -33.50
CA GLN A 687 -37.20 -63.07 -33.43
C GLN A 687 -35.92 -63.40 -34.21
N ILE A 688 -35.57 -62.58 -35.20
CA ILE A 688 -34.23 -62.61 -35.81
C ILE A 688 -33.47 -61.43 -35.22
N VAL A 689 -32.36 -61.74 -34.54
CA VAL A 689 -31.46 -60.78 -33.91
C VAL A 689 -30.14 -60.83 -34.66
N LEU A 690 -29.67 -59.68 -35.13
CA LEU A 690 -28.39 -59.51 -35.80
C LEU A 690 -27.61 -58.42 -35.05
N SER A 691 -26.35 -58.72 -34.70
CA SER A 691 -25.46 -57.87 -33.90
C SER A 691 -24.18 -57.52 -34.67
N SER A 692 -23.63 -56.34 -34.44
CA SER A 692 -22.47 -55.75 -35.14
C SER A 692 -21.12 -56.48 -34.96
N GLN A 693 -20.97 -57.32 -33.93
CA GLN A 693 -19.73 -58.05 -33.61
C GLN A 693 -19.24 -59.09 -34.66
N GLY A 694 -19.77 -59.05 -35.88
CA GLY A 694 -19.62 -60.11 -36.90
C GLY A 694 -19.02 -59.70 -38.24
N PHE A 695 -18.49 -58.50 -38.41
CA PHE A 695 -17.95 -58.07 -39.71
C PHE A 695 -16.56 -57.42 -39.64
N PRO A 696 -15.50 -58.22 -39.71
CA PRO A 696 -14.29 -57.89 -40.44
C PRO A 696 -14.22 -58.76 -41.70
N GLY A 697 -13.83 -58.17 -42.84
CA GLY A 697 -13.89 -58.77 -44.17
C GLY A 697 -13.56 -60.28 -44.24
N GLY A 698 -14.60 -61.11 -44.34
CA GLY A 698 -14.44 -62.55 -44.57
C GLY A 698 -15.50 -63.46 -43.92
N SER A 699 -16.73 -63.46 -44.45
CA SER A 699 -17.77 -64.52 -44.34
C SER A 699 -18.19 -65.01 -42.95
N ILE A 700 -19.46 -64.81 -42.60
CA ILE A 700 -20.17 -65.68 -41.64
C ILE A 700 -21.38 -66.33 -42.33
N ILE A 701 -21.14 -67.57 -42.77
CA ILE A 701 -22.09 -68.66 -42.71
C ILE A 701 -22.13 -69.11 -41.24
N VAL A 702 -23.29 -69.26 -40.60
CA VAL A 702 -23.38 -70.10 -39.39
C VAL A 702 -24.28 -71.31 -39.63
N PRO A 703 -23.69 -72.50 -39.71
CA PRO A 703 -24.17 -73.67 -39.01
C PRO A 703 -23.58 -73.70 -37.56
N TYR A 704 -24.40 -74.15 -36.61
CA TYR A 704 -24.07 -74.33 -35.17
C TYR A 704 -22.90 -75.32 -34.89
N ALA A 705 -22.10 -75.04 -33.82
CA ALA A 705 -21.33 -75.90 -32.87
C ALA A 705 -20.56 -77.16 -33.36
N THR A 706 -19.27 -77.42 -33.00
CA THR A 706 -18.68 -77.63 -31.64
C THR A 706 -17.19 -77.21 -31.40
N SER A 707 -16.92 -76.61 -30.22
CA SER A 707 -15.90 -76.92 -29.15
C SER A 707 -14.46 -76.33 -29.03
N PHE A 708 -14.16 -75.94 -27.78
CA PHE A 708 -12.93 -76.02 -26.92
C PHE A 708 -11.84 -74.91 -26.91
N ALA A 709 -11.08 -74.87 -25.80
CA ALA A 709 -10.67 -73.71 -24.99
C ALA A 709 -9.14 -73.64 -24.65
N TYR A 710 -8.61 -72.39 -24.53
CA TYR A 710 -7.48 -71.78 -23.75
C TYR A 710 -6.07 -72.46 -23.69
N PRO A 711 -4.89 -71.77 -23.47
CA PRO A 711 -4.66 -70.63 -22.51
C PRO A 711 -3.48 -69.59 -22.74
N PHE A 712 -3.51 -68.46 -21.98
CA PHE A 712 -2.50 -67.43 -21.59
C PHE A 712 -1.57 -66.66 -22.59
N GLY A 713 -1.58 -65.31 -22.49
CA GLY A 713 -0.37 -64.44 -22.41
C GLY A 713 -0.04 -63.45 -23.56
N ILE A 714 -0.26 -62.14 -23.30
CA ILE A 714 0.38 -60.88 -23.80
C ILE A 714 0.64 -60.69 -25.32
N GLY A 715 0.20 -59.55 -25.88
CA GLY A 715 0.64 -59.02 -27.18
C GLY A 715 0.03 -57.66 -27.50
N ILE A 716 0.90 -56.65 -27.66
CA ILE A 716 0.64 -55.25 -28.04
C ILE A 716 0.62 -55.14 -29.57
N GLY A 717 -0.33 -54.35 -30.13
CA GLY A 717 -0.36 -53.70 -31.47
C GLY A 717 -0.19 -54.55 -32.75
N PRO A 718 -0.35 -53.98 -33.98
CA PRO A 718 -0.98 -52.71 -34.37
C PRO A 718 -1.90 -52.82 -35.63
N ASN A 719 -2.69 -51.77 -35.90
CA ASN A 719 -3.15 -51.28 -37.21
C ASN A 719 -3.86 -52.21 -38.22
N ASN A 720 -5.16 -51.95 -38.44
CA ASN A 720 -5.74 -51.90 -39.79
C ASN A 720 -6.84 -50.81 -39.83
N PRO A 721 -6.68 -49.75 -40.66
CA PRO A 721 -7.62 -48.65 -40.76
C PRO A 721 -8.85 -49.00 -41.62
N LEU A 722 -9.85 -48.10 -41.60
CA LEU A 722 -11.13 -48.10 -42.33
C LEU A 722 -12.34 -48.61 -41.52
N HIS A 723 -12.91 -47.73 -40.70
CA HIS A 723 -14.30 -47.87 -40.25
C HIS A 723 -15.20 -46.90 -41.05
N ASP A 724 -16.20 -47.50 -41.67
CA ASP A 724 -17.10 -46.94 -42.67
C ASP A 724 -18.12 -45.98 -42.05
N GLN A 725 -18.16 -44.72 -42.49
CA GLN A 725 -19.18 -43.73 -42.10
C GLN A 725 -20.60 -44.07 -42.63
N GLY A 726 -20.77 -45.17 -43.36
CA GLY A 726 -22.01 -45.57 -44.01
C GLY A 726 -22.88 -46.60 -43.30
N VAL A 727 -22.51 -47.18 -42.15
CA VAL A 727 -23.15 -48.43 -41.62
C VAL A 727 -24.68 -48.43 -41.64
N ALA A 728 -25.37 -47.36 -41.20
CA ALA A 728 -26.83 -47.29 -41.25
C ALA A 728 -27.38 -47.25 -42.69
N GLN A 729 -26.73 -46.50 -43.59
CA GLN A 729 -27.08 -46.39 -45.00
C GLN A 729 -26.70 -47.65 -45.79
N ASP A 730 -25.59 -48.32 -45.47
CA ASP A 730 -25.17 -49.60 -46.05
C ASP A 730 -26.06 -50.74 -45.59
N ILE A 731 -26.55 -50.72 -44.35
CA ILE A 731 -27.60 -51.63 -43.88
C ILE A 731 -28.90 -51.35 -44.64
N VAL A 732 -29.30 -50.09 -44.82
CA VAL A 732 -30.48 -49.73 -45.63
C VAL A 732 -30.32 -50.17 -47.09
N ASP A 733 -29.14 -50.02 -47.70
CA ASP A 733 -28.85 -50.42 -49.07
C ASP A 733 -28.76 -51.94 -49.22
N TYR A 734 -28.16 -52.63 -48.25
CA TYR A 734 -28.15 -54.09 -48.16
C TYR A 734 -29.56 -54.66 -47.97
N LEU A 735 -30.37 -54.06 -47.10
CA LEU A 735 -31.77 -54.43 -46.87
C LEU A 735 -32.62 -54.14 -48.11
N ASN A 736 -32.47 -52.98 -48.76
CA ASN A 736 -33.12 -52.66 -50.03
C ASN A 736 -32.66 -53.58 -51.19
N THR A 737 -31.51 -54.24 -51.05
CA THR A 737 -31.01 -55.21 -52.04
C THR A 737 -31.44 -56.65 -51.71
N ASN A 738 -31.55 -57.01 -50.43
CA ASN A 738 -31.65 -58.40 -49.97
C ASN A 738 -32.89 -58.74 -49.11
N LEU A 739 -33.77 -57.78 -48.76
CA LEU A 739 -34.96 -58.05 -47.91
C LEU A 739 -35.83 -59.19 -48.47
N SER A 740 -35.97 -59.22 -49.80
CA SER A 740 -36.81 -60.18 -50.51
C SER A 740 -36.28 -61.63 -50.48
N SER A 741 -34.99 -61.83 -50.18
CA SER A 741 -34.35 -63.14 -50.04
C SER A 741 -34.18 -63.56 -48.57
N LEU A 742 -34.08 -62.60 -47.64
CA LEU A 742 -33.95 -62.81 -46.19
C LEU A 742 -35.27 -63.18 -45.50
N LEU A 743 -36.40 -62.59 -45.91
CA LEU A 743 -37.73 -62.93 -45.38
C LEU A 743 -38.41 -64.01 -46.23
N THR A 744 -38.31 -65.28 -45.82
CA THR A 744 -39.06 -66.41 -46.41
C THR A 744 -40.47 -66.59 -45.82
N ALA A 745 -41.06 -65.54 -45.24
CA ALA A 745 -42.40 -65.57 -44.68
C ALA A 745 -43.46 -65.74 -45.79
N THR A 746 -43.84 -66.98 -46.05
CA THR A 746 -44.70 -67.41 -47.16
C THR A 746 -46.20 -67.29 -46.87
N ARG A 747 -46.63 -66.37 -45.98
CA ARG A 747 -48.06 -66.17 -45.65
C ARG A 747 -48.54 -64.73 -45.76
N ASN A 748 -49.59 -64.57 -46.57
CA ASN A 748 -50.42 -63.37 -46.71
C ASN A 748 -50.94 -62.91 -45.33
N GLY A 749 -50.72 -61.63 -44.99
CA GLY A 749 -51.27 -60.98 -43.79
C GLY A 749 -50.37 -61.00 -42.54
N SER A 750 -49.06 -61.12 -42.69
CA SER A 750 -48.12 -60.92 -41.56
C SER A 750 -47.75 -59.44 -41.49
N ASP A 751 -47.85 -58.83 -40.31
CA ASP A 751 -47.31 -57.48 -40.07
C ASP A 751 -45.83 -57.63 -39.75
N VAL A 752 -45.01 -56.84 -40.46
CA VAL A 752 -43.56 -56.75 -40.24
C VAL A 752 -43.32 -55.45 -39.51
N GLU A 753 -42.89 -55.55 -38.25
CA GLU A 753 -42.46 -54.42 -37.46
C GLU A 753 -40.94 -54.41 -37.41
N ILE A 754 -40.36 -53.31 -37.89
CA ILE A 754 -38.91 -53.07 -37.85
C ILE A 754 -38.71 -52.05 -36.73
N VAL A 755 -38.02 -52.49 -35.67
CA VAL A 755 -37.68 -51.61 -34.55
C VAL A 755 -36.20 -51.29 -34.64
N TRP A 756 -35.93 -50.00 -34.81
CA TRP A 756 -34.60 -49.41 -34.78
C TRP A 756 -34.39 -48.78 -33.40
N ASN A 757 -33.20 -48.95 -32.83
CA ASN A 757 -32.84 -48.37 -31.54
C ASN A 757 -31.76 -47.27 -31.68
N ASP A 758 -31.62 -46.68 -32.87
CA ASP A 758 -30.59 -45.67 -33.18
C ASP A 758 -31.22 -44.34 -33.65
N VAL A 759 -30.55 -43.22 -33.35
CA VAL A 759 -30.96 -41.83 -33.58
C VAL A 759 -29.94 -41.13 -34.49
N GLY A 760 -30.20 -41.16 -35.80
CA GLY A 760 -29.48 -40.42 -36.84
C GLY A 760 -30.34 -40.26 -38.11
N ASP A 761 -29.92 -39.43 -39.07
CA ASP A 761 -30.68 -39.16 -40.31
C ASP A 761 -30.84 -40.42 -41.18
N GLN A 762 -32.09 -40.79 -41.50
CA GLN A 762 -32.41 -42.06 -42.17
C GLN A 762 -32.87 -41.89 -43.63
N GLY A 763 -32.31 -42.68 -44.55
CA GLY A 763 -32.91 -42.96 -45.85
C GLY A 763 -34.10 -43.91 -45.74
N ALA A 764 -35.12 -43.76 -46.61
CA ALA A 764 -36.30 -44.63 -46.60
C ALA A 764 -35.99 -46.05 -47.12
N ILE A 765 -36.49 -47.09 -46.44
CA ILE A 765 -36.54 -48.46 -47.00
C ILE A 765 -37.62 -48.50 -48.08
N THR A 766 -37.22 -48.84 -49.30
CA THR A 766 -38.10 -48.77 -50.50
C THR A 766 -38.33 -50.12 -51.16
N SER A 767 -37.54 -51.15 -50.84
CA SER A 767 -37.67 -52.48 -51.44
C SER A 767 -38.43 -53.44 -50.49
N PHE A 768 -39.62 -53.89 -50.92
CA PHE A 768 -40.38 -54.93 -50.24
C PHE A 768 -40.94 -55.93 -51.27
N PRO A 769 -41.06 -57.23 -50.94
CA PRO A 769 -41.59 -58.23 -51.88
C PRO A 769 -43.07 -57.95 -52.23
N LEU A 770 -43.39 -58.05 -53.51
CA LEU A 770 -44.67 -57.72 -54.19
C LEU A 770 -45.96 -58.46 -53.69
N ALA A 771 -45.90 -59.20 -52.58
CA ALA A 771 -46.99 -60.03 -52.07
C ALA A 771 -47.57 -59.58 -50.72
N VAL A 772 -47.40 -58.30 -50.35
CA VAL A 772 -48.08 -57.68 -49.20
C VAL A 772 -49.12 -56.70 -49.74
N THR A 773 -50.41 -57.01 -49.56
CA THR A 773 -51.49 -56.11 -50.00
C THR A 773 -51.87 -55.18 -48.85
N LEU A 774 -51.95 -53.88 -49.13
CA LEU A 774 -52.39 -52.76 -48.27
C LEU A 774 -53.28 -53.16 -47.08
N GLY A 775 -52.64 -53.44 -45.94
CA GLY A 775 -53.17 -53.16 -44.62
C GLY A 775 -52.67 -51.79 -44.20
N THR A 776 -53.51 -51.01 -43.51
CA THR A 776 -53.16 -49.68 -43.02
C THR A 776 -51.87 -49.73 -42.20
N TRP A 777 -50.83 -49.07 -42.71
CA TRP A 777 -49.62 -48.78 -41.96
C TRP A 777 -49.97 -47.74 -40.91
N THR A 778 -50.18 -48.16 -39.68
CA THR A 778 -50.01 -47.25 -38.55
C THR A 778 -48.52 -47.10 -38.36
N ASN A 779 -48.01 -45.89 -38.62
CA ASN A 779 -46.71 -45.47 -38.13
C ASN A 779 -46.58 -45.92 -36.67
N PRO A 780 -45.48 -46.56 -36.24
CA PRO A 780 -45.32 -46.92 -34.84
C PRO A 780 -45.63 -45.68 -33.99
N VAL A 781 -46.44 -45.89 -32.95
CA VAL A 781 -46.62 -44.88 -31.92
C VAL A 781 -45.21 -44.55 -31.44
N ILE A 782 -44.80 -43.30 -31.65
CA ILE A 782 -43.61 -42.73 -31.03
C ILE A 782 -43.93 -42.76 -29.53
N ASN A 783 -43.54 -43.85 -28.87
CA ASN A 783 -43.34 -43.79 -27.44
C ASN A 783 -42.02 -43.05 -27.29
N THR A 784 -42.10 -41.74 -27.08
CA THR A 784 -41.05 -41.00 -26.38
C THR A 784 -40.95 -41.65 -25.00
N VAL A 785 -40.09 -42.66 -24.89
CA VAL A 785 -39.49 -42.97 -23.61
C VAL A 785 -38.51 -41.83 -23.41
N ASP A 786 -38.73 -41.01 -22.38
CA ASP A 786 -37.73 -40.02 -21.98
C ASP A 786 -36.41 -40.77 -21.85
N GLY A 787 -35.47 -40.44 -22.74
CA GLY A 787 -34.13 -40.98 -22.69
C GLY A 787 -33.56 -40.72 -21.31
N THR A 788 -32.63 -41.58 -20.88
CA THR A 788 -31.56 -41.06 -20.04
C THR A 788 -31.05 -39.77 -20.69
N PRO A 789 -30.85 -38.68 -19.91
CA PRO A 789 -30.36 -37.42 -20.48
C PRO A 789 -29.18 -37.69 -21.40
N GLU A 790 -29.15 -37.04 -22.57
CA GLU A 790 -27.90 -36.91 -23.33
C GLU A 790 -26.81 -36.50 -22.33
N ILE A 791 -25.72 -37.26 -22.26
CA ILE A 791 -24.50 -36.74 -21.64
C ILE A 791 -24.06 -35.63 -22.59
N PRO A 792 -24.05 -34.35 -22.17
CA PRO A 792 -23.67 -33.27 -23.05
C PRO A 792 -22.26 -33.51 -23.60
N LEU A 793 -22.05 -33.09 -24.84
CA LEU A 793 -20.73 -32.81 -25.37
C LEU A 793 -20.03 -31.86 -24.38
N VAL A 794 -18.98 -32.30 -23.70
CA VAL A 794 -18.07 -31.37 -23.02
C VAL A 794 -17.12 -30.91 -24.12
N LEU A 795 -17.44 -29.76 -24.72
CA LEU A 795 -16.44 -29.05 -25.51
C LEU A 795 -15.23 -28.78 -24.59
N PRO A 796 -13.99 -28.70 -25.11
CA PRO A 796 -12.94 -28.04 -24.35
C PRO A 796 -13.50 -26.69 -23.85
N GLN A 797 -13.35 -26.43 -22.56
CA GLN A 797 -13.75 -25.19 -21.90
C GLN A 797 -12.56 -24.70 -21.08
N GLY A 798 -12.45 -23.39 -20.91
CA GLY A 798 -11.30 -22.75 -20.28
C GLY A 798 -10.37 -22.12 -21.32
N PHE A 799 -10.05 -20.83 -21.11
CA PHE A 799 -9.02 -20.07 -21.82
C PHE A 799 -9.30 -19.70 -23.30
N ASP A 800 -10.53 -19.85 -23.78
CA ASP A 800 -10.92 -19.56 -25.18
C ASP A 800 -10.47 -18.18 -25.72
N SER A 801 -10.37 -17.17 -24.83
CA SER A 801 -9.95 -15.81 -25.18
C SER A 801 -8.46 -15.53 -24.97
N LEU A 802 -7.65 -16.52 -24.62
CA LEU A 802 -6.23 -16.30 -24.34
C LEU A 802 -5.54 -15.72 -25.59
N GLU A 803 -4.75 -14.65 -25.39
CA GLU A 803 -4.04 -13.94 -26.47
C GLU A 803 -2.53 -13.99 -26.26
N VAL A 804 -2.06 -13.75 -25.02
CA VAL A 804 -0.64 -13.65 -24.68
C VAL A 804 -0.34 -14.27 -23.33
N VAL A 805 0.69 -15.13 -23.30
CA VAL A 805 1.32 -15.62 -22.07
C VAL A 805 2.81 -15.30 -22.11
N ASN A 806 3.30 -14.57 -21.11
CA ASN A 806 4.72 -14.23 -20.97
C ASN A 806 5.23 -14.67 -19.59
N VAL A 807 6.35 -15.40 -19.59
CA VAL A 807 7.04 -15.86 -18.38
C VAL A 807 8.50 -15.40 -18.45
N GLU A 808 8.96 -14.63 -17.48
CA GLU A 808 10.33 -14.12 -17.40
C GLU A 808 10.92 -14.42 -16.01
N GLY A 809 11.95 -15.26 -15.97
CA GLY A 809 12.70 -15.60 -14.76
C GLY A 809 14.14 -15.09 -14.83
N GLY A 810 14.61 -14.46 -13.76
CA GLY A 810 16.02 -14.06 -13.62
C GLY A 810 16.97 -15.26 -13.47
N GLN A 811 16.46 -16.39 -12.99
CA GLN A 811 17.09 -17.71 -13.00
C GLN A 811 16.31 -18.63 -13.95
N ASP A 812 15.32 -19.35 -13.44
CA ASP A 812 14.58 -20.33 -14.23
C ASP A 812 13.22 -19.78 -14.70
N ALA A 813 12.77 -20.19 -15.89
CA ALA A 813 11.43 -19.87 -16.39
C ALA A 813 10.72 -21.12 -16.89
N ASP A 814 9.81 -21.62 -16.07
CA ASP A 814 9.14 -22.91 -16.25
C ASP A 814 7.65 -22.70 -16.54
N ALA A 815 7.08 -23.46 -17.47
CA ALA A 815 5.68 -23.34 -17.85
C ALA A 815 5.06 -24.67 -18.28
N HIS A 816 3.99 -25.09 -17.61
CA HIS A 816 3.24 -26.30 -17.97
C HIS A 816 1.81 -25.92 -18.38
N LEU A 817 1.47 -26.13 -19.65
CA LEU A 817 0.16 -25.80 -20.19
C LEU A 817 -0.52 -27.08 -20.68
N HIS A 818 -1.57 -27.51 -19.98
CA HIS A 818 -2.33 -28.72 -20.26
C HIS A 818 -3.77 -28.40 -20.64
N ASP A 819 -4.21 -28.88 -21.80
CA ASP A 819 -5.58 -28.74 -22.30
C ASP A 819 -6.06 -27.26 -22.42
N VAL A 820 -5.13 -26.34 -22.72
CA VAL A 820 -5.39 -24.91 -22.88
C VAL A 820 -5.83 -24.59 -24.30
N VAL A 821 -7.11 -24.36 -24.52
CA VAL A 821 -7.67 -24.04 -25.85
C VAL A 821 -7.74 -22.54 -26.10
N GLY A 822 -7.86 -22.13 -27.37
CA GLY A 822 -7.79 -20.71 -27.79
C GLY A 822 -6.47 -20.37 -28.48
N SER A 823 -6.44 -19.31 -29.30
CA SER A 823 -5.28 -19.01 -30.16
C SER A 823 -4.41 -17.90 -29.57
N PHE A 824 -3.25 -18.26 -28.99
CA PHE A 824 -2.39 -17.31 -28.28
C PHE A 824 -0.90 -17.40 -28.63
N THR A 825 -0.13 -16.39 -28.23
CA THR A 825 1.33 -16.38 -28.32
C THR A 825 1.96 -16.62 -26.96
N PHE A 826 3.00 -17.44 -26.91
CA PHE A 826 3.73 -17.78 -25.70
C PHE A 826 5.19 -17.30 -25.76
N THR A 827 5.68 -16.70 -24.69
CA THR A 827 7.09 -16.35 -24.52
C THR A 827 7.61 -16.77 -23.16
N ALA A 828 8.75 -17.47 -23.14
CA ALA A 828 9.51 -17.78 -21.93
C ALA A 828 10.94 -17.22 -22.05
N THR A 829 11.40 -16.50 -21.04
CA THR A 829 12.77 -15.96 -20.97
C THR A 829 13.38 -16.28 -19.60
N ALA A 830 14.44 -17.07 -19.59
CA ALA A 830 15.19 -17.48 -18.41
C ALA A 830 16.63 -16.96 -18.44
N GLY A 831 17.15 -16.58 -17.27
CA GLY A 831 18.57 -16.27 -17.09
C GLY A 831 19.47 -17.51 -17.04
N GLU A 832 18.93 -18.64 -16.59
CA GLU A 832 19.56 -19.96 -16.52
C GLU A 832 18.75 -20.95 -17.36
N ASP A 833 17.83 -21.72 -16.77
CA ASP A 833 17.16 -22.84 -17.43
C ASP A 833 15.67 -22.57 -17.71
N SER A 834 15.10 -23.26 -18.70
CA SER A 834 13.66 -23.15 -19.00
C SER A 834 13.08 -24.52 -19.35
N ASP A 835 12.07 -24.96 -18.58
CA ASP A 835 11.28 -26.18 -18.84
C ASP A 835 9.86 -25.80 -19.29
N VAL A 836 9.50 -26.14 -20.53
CA VAL A 836 8.21 -25.75 -21.13
C VAL A 836 7.48 -26.95 -21.70
N GLN A 837 6.27 -27.19 -21.20
CA GLN A 837 5.39 -28.26 -21.65
C GLN A 837 4.11 -27.70 -22.29
N PHE A 838 3.84 -28.12 -23.52
CA PHE A 838 2.58 -27.86 -24.21
C PHE A 838 1.87 -29.18 -24.48
N ILE A 839 0.81 -29.45 -23.71
CA ILE A 839 -0.03 -30.65 -23.89
C ILE A 839 -1.42 -30.20 -24.34
N ASN A 840 -1.82 -30.56 -25.57
CA ASN A 840 -3.12 -30.18 -26.14
C ASN A 840 -3.42 -28.67 -26.05
N THR A 841 -2.53 -27.82 -26.54
CA THR A 841 -2.67 -26.36 -26.41
C THR A 841 -3.05 -25.69 -27.74
N GLY A 842 -3.57 -24.48 -27.64
CA GLY A 842 -3.81 -23.59 -28.79
C GLY A 842 -2.72 -22.52 -29.00
N VAL A 843 -1.51 -22.76 -28.50
CA VAL A 843 -0.36 -21.89 -28.76
C VAL A 843 -0.13 -21.80 -30.28
N VAL A 844 -0.12 -20.60 -30.86
CA VAL A 844 0.14 -20.37 -32.29
C VAL A 844 1.61 -20.15 -32.56
N THR A 845 2.25 -19.35 -31.71
CA THR A 845 3.69 -19.09 -31.80
C THR A 845 4.31 -19.12 -30.41
N ALA A 846 5.41 -19.84 -30.25
CA ALA A 846 6.18 -19.91 -29.02
C ALA A 846 7.62 -19.42 -29.23
N SER A 847 8.15 -18.65 -28.29
CA SER A 847 9.56 -18.25 -28.23
C SER A 847 10.13 -18.52 -26.85
N ILE A 848 11.08 -19.45 -26.77
CA ILE A 848 11.78 -19.83 -25.54
C ILE A 848 13.23 -19.36 -25.63
N VAL A 849 13.68 -18.62 -24.62
CA VAL A 849 15.04 -18.10 -24.51
C VAL A 849 15.60 -18.47 -23.15
N ALA A 850 16.59 -19.36 -23.12
CA ALA A 850 17.30 -19.76 -21.91
C ALA A 850 18.78 -19.31 -21.94
N GLY A 851 19.31 -18.91 -20.80
CA GLY A 851 20.72 -18.53 -20.67
C GLY A 851 21.67 -19.73 -20.66
N LEU A 852 21.20 -20.88 -20.21
CA LEU A 852 21.92 -22.15 -20.13
C LEU A 852 21.19 -23.23 -20.93
N ASP A 853 20.26 -23.96 -20.32
CA ASP A 853 19.61 -25.12 -20.92
C ASP A 853 18.10 -24.89 -21.14
N ALA A 854 17.54 -25.41 -22.23
CA ALA A 854 16.10 -25.34 -22.51
C ALA A 854 15.55 -26.76 -22.76
N ASP A 855 14.47 -27.12 -22.07
CA ASP A 855 13.70 -28.34 -22.30
C ASP A 855 12.30 -27.95 -22.80
N VAL A 856 11.90 -28.47 -23.97
CA VAL A 856 10.64 -28.10 -24.61
C VAL A 856 9.91 -29.34 -25.11
N ASP A 857 8.78 -29.60 -24.48
CA ASP A 857 7.99 -30.81 -24.66
C ASP A 857 6.64 -30.45 -25.28
N VAL A 858 6.40 -30.89 -26.51
CA VAL A 858 5.15 -30.58 -27.25
C VAL A 858 4.39 -31.86 -27.54
N TYR A 859 3.33 -32.10 -26.78
CA TYR A 859 2.45 -33.26 -26.90
C TYR A 859 1.08 -32.85 -27.43
N GLY A 860 0.56 -33.59 -28.40
CA GLY A 860 -0.83 -33.51 -28.78
C GLY A 860 -1.52 -34.86 -28.74
N SER A 861 -2.84 -34.83 -28.63
CA SER A 861 -3.69 -35.90 -29.13
C SER A 861 -3.90 -35.72 -30.64
N THR A 862 -4.38 -36.77 -31.33
CA THR A 862 -4.72 -36.73 -32.76
C THR A 862 -5.75 -35.66 -33.18
N SER A 863 -6.21 -34.82 -32.24
CA SER A 863 -7.23 -33.79 -32.42
C SER A 863 -7.02 -32.48 -31.65
N ALA A 864 -5.92 -32.25 -30.91
CA ALA A 864 -5.87 -31.11 -29.97
C ALA A 864 -4.56 -30.32 -29.78
N ASN A 865 -3.52 -30.44 -30.62
CA ASN A 865 -2.41 -29.44 -30.64
C ASN A 865 -2.38 -28.70 -31.98
N VAL A 866 -3.55 -28.17 -32.34
CA VAL A 866 -3.93 -27.94 -33.75
C VAL A 866 -3.30 -26.67 -34.32
N ASP A 867 -2.88 -25.73 -33.47
CA ASP A 867 -2.64 -24.35 -33.91
C ASP A 867 -1.16 -23.90 -33.85
N LEU A 868 -0.23 -24.68 -33.28
CA LEU A 868 1.18 -24.29 -33.25
C LEU A 868 1.75 -24.21 -34.67
N VAL A 869 2.04 -22.98 -35.12
CA VAL A 869 2.58 -22.68 -36.45
C VAL A 869 4.09 -22.59 -36.41
N SER A 870 4.66 -21.95 -35.39
CA SER A 870 6.10 -21.76 -35.26
C SER A 870 6.61 -21.80 -33.82
N LEU A 871 7.72 -22.48 -33.62
CA LEU A 871 8.46 -22.56 -32.36
C LEU A 871 9.88 -22.00 -32.57
N THR A 872 10.32 -21.09 -31.71
CA THR A 872 11.70 -20.60 -31.65
C THR A 872 12.32 -20.95 -30.30
N VAL A 873 13.48 -21.59 -30.31
CA VAL A 873 14.22 -21.93 -29.09
C VAL A 873 15.65 -21.41 -29.20
N SER A 874 16.09 -20.69 -28.18
CA SER A 874 17.44 -20.16 -28.04
C SER A 874 17.98 -20.58 -26.68
N ALA A 875 19.15 -21.21 -26.65
CA ALA A 875 19.79 -21.64 -25.41
C ALA A 875 21.30 -21.37 -25.45
N GLY A 876 21.86 -20.88 -24.34
CA GLY A 876 23.29 -20.59 -24.23
C GLY A 876 24.18 -21.82 -24.16
N ASN A 877 23.60 -23.00 -23.93
CA ASN A 877 24.29 -24.28 -23.88
C ASN A 877 23.47 -25.40 -24.55
N ASN A 878 22.59 -26.11 -23.85
CA ASN A 878 21.84 -27.25 -24.38
C ASN A 878 20.38 -26.89 -24.71
N ALA A 879 19.81 -27.54 -25.72
CA ALA A 879 18.36 -27.54 -25.92
C ALA A 879 17.87 -28.94 -26.28
N ASP A 880 16.87 -29.41 -25.55
CA ASP A 880 16.15 -30.66 -25.81
C ASP A 880 14.73 -30.29 -26.24
N VAL A 881 14.30 -30.76 -27.43
CA VAL A 881 12.98 -30.44 -28.01
C VAL A 881 12.29 -31.72 -28.45
N TYR A 882 11.18 -32.07 -27.81
CA TYR A 882 10.34 -33.19 -28.19
C TYR A 882 9.06 -32.69 -28.88
N LEU A 883 8.80 -33.21 -30.08
CA LEU A 883 7.63 -32.89 -30.89
C LEU A 883 6.85 -34.18 -31.18
N ALA A 884 5.61 -34.26 -30.69
CA ALA A 884 4.75 -35.43 -30.87
C ALA A 884 3.42 -35.09 -31.59
N ASP A 885 2.58 -36.11 -31.75
CA ASP A 885 1.26 -36.15 -32.40
C ASP A 885 0.48 -34.81 -32.40
N GLY A 886 -0.32 -34.56 -33.46
CA GLY A 886 -1.32 -33.48 -33.47
C GLY A 886 -0.86 -32.12 -34.01
N LEU A 887 0.39 -31.97 -34.45
CA LEU A 887 1.01 -30.76 -35.00
C LEU A 887 0.54 -30.39 -36.42
N THR A 888 -0.76 -30.28 -36.65
CA THR A 888 -1.32 -30.15 -38.01
C THR A 888 -1.01 -28.82 -38.71
N SER A 889 -0.82 -27.74 -37.95
CA SER A 889 -0.50 -26.39 -38.47
C SER A 889 0.97 -26.03 -38.42
N PHE A 890 1.83 -26.91 -37.90
CA PHE A 890 3.24 -26.63 -37.67
C PHE A 890 4.02 -26.45 -38.98
N THR A 891 4.79 -25.38 -39.07
CA THR A 891 5.53 -25.02 -40.29
C THR A 891 6.98 -24.64 -40.04
N THR A 892 7.35 -24.22 -38.83
CA THR A 892 8.72 -23.77 -38.54
C THR A 892 9.17 -24.12 -37.12
N LEU A 893 10.33 -24.75 -37.03
CA LEU A 893 11.15 -24.80 -35.82
C LEU A 893 12.42 -23.99 -36.06
N ASP A 894 12.66 -22.95 -35.27
CA ASP A 894 13.91 -22.19 -35.29
C ASP A 894 14.71 -22.44 -34.01
N VAL A 895 15.73 -23.28 -34.12
CA VAL A 895 16.71 -23.61 -33.07
C VAL A 895 18.10 -23.09 -33.46
N SER A 896 18.15 -22.07 -34.33
CA SER A 896 19.39 -21.57 -34.92
C SER A 896 20.32 -20.88 -33.92
N LYS A 897 19.81 -20.56 -32.73
CA LYS A 897 20.50 -19.83 -31.66
C LYS A 897 20.91 -20.70 -30.48
N VAL A 898 20.80 -22.02 -30.58
CA VAL A 898 21.37 -22.95 -29.59
C VAL A 898 22.90 -22.98 -29.77
N ALA A 899 23.65 -22.89 -28.67
CA ALA A 899 25.10 -22.67 -28.76
C ALA A 899 25.94 -23.97 -28.74
N ALA A 900 25.56 -25.00 -27.97
CA ALA A 900 26.37 -26.19 -27.76
C ALA A 900 25.71 -27.48 -28.27
N ASN A 901 24.77 -28.06 -27.51
CA ASN A 901 24.16 -29.34 -27.84
C ASN A 901 22.67 -29.16 -28.13
N LEU A 902 22.18 -29.76 -29.21
CA LEU A 902 20.77 -29.74 -29.58
C LEU A 902 20.30 -31.19 -29.78
N ILE A 903 19.23 -31.57 -29.07
CA ILE A 903 18.47 -32.78 -29.33
C ILE A 903 17.09 -32.36 -29.78
N VAL A 904 16.67 -32.82 -30.96
CA VAL A 904 15.29 -32.70 -31.41
C VAL A 904 14.78 -34.09 -31.72
N ASP A 905 13.64 -34.46 -31.14
CA ASP A 905 12.96 -35.70 -31.45
C ASP A 905 11.55 -35.39 -31.97
N ALA A 906 11.37 -35.57 -33.27
CA ALA A 906 10.11 -35.43 -33.99
C ALA A 906 9.59 -36.78 -34.50
N SER A 907 10.09 -37.90 -33.98
CA SER A 907 9.76 -39.24 -34.49
C SER A 907 8.28 -39.59 -34.38
N ASP A 908 7.63 -39.09 -33.34
CA ASP A 908 6.20 -39.25 -33.10
C ASP A 908 5.37 -38.04 -33.61
N ALA A 909 5.98 -37.10 -34.33
CA ALA A 909 5.24 -35.94 -34.85
C ALA A 909 4.24 -36.35 -35.93
N LEU A 910 3.07 -35.71 -35.96
CA LEU A 910 2.09 -35.87 -37.05
C LEU A 910 1.75 -34.52 -37.68
N TYR A 911 2.49 -34.18 -38.72
CA TYR A 911 2.31 -32.91 -39.43
C TYR A 911 1.14 -32.94 -40.42
N GLY A 912 0.38 -31.84 -40.45
CA GLY A 912 -0.67 -31.59 -41.44
C GLY A 912 -0.21 -30.67 -42.58
N ALA A 913 0.90 -29.97 -42.39
CA ALA A 913 1.47 -29.06 -43.37
C ALA A 913 2.08 -29.82 -44.56
N THR A 914 2.10 -29.18 -45.74
CA THR A 914 2.80 -29.76 -46.90
C THR A 914 4.32 -29.73 -46.75
N ALA A 915 4.85 -28.91 -45.85
CA ALA A 915 6.26 -28.78 -45.55
C ALA A 915 6.50 -28.15 -44.17
N VAL A 916 7.55 -28.60 -43.48
CA VAL A 916 8.04 -28.04 -42.21
C VAL A 916 9.49 -27.58 -42.41
N GLU A 917 9.83 -26.39 -41.94
CA GLU A 917 11.17 -25.82 -42.01
C GLU A 917 11.87 -25.89 -40.64
N TYR A 918 13.01 -26.56 -40.58
CA TYR A 918 13.87 -26.62 -39.40
C TYR A 918 15.09 -25.72 -39.64
N HIS A 919 15.24 -24.65 -38.85
CA HIS A 919 16.40 -23.75 -38.89
C HIS A 919 17.36 -24.14 -37.78
N LEU A 920 18.48 -24.75 -38.17
CA LEU A 920 19.51 -25.27 -37.28
C LEU A 920 20.71 -24.32 -37.23
N GLY A 921 21.32 -24.19 -36.07
CA GLY A 921 22.41 -23.22 -35.82
C GLY A 921 23.82 -23.78 -35.98
N ALA A 922 24.81 -22.94 -35.69
CA ALA A 922 26.20 -23.36 -35.51
C ALA A 922 26.43 -23.93 -34.10
N THR A 923 26.02 -25.17 -33.89
CA THR A 923 26.15 -25.94 -32.64
C THR A 923 27.32 -26.94 -32.70
N ASP A 924 27.80 -27.38 -31.52
CA ASP A 924 28.86 -28.40 -31.39
C ASP A 924 28.33 -29.81 -31.66
N PHE A 925 27.09 -30.11 -31.25
CA PHE A 925 26.44 -31.40 -31.48
C PHE A 925 24.95 -31.21 -31.78
N VAL A 926 24.44 -31.87 -32.80
CA VAL A 926 23.00 -31.97 -33.10
C VAL A 926 22.63 -33.43 -33.24
N THR A 927 21.61 -33.88 -32.52
CA THR A 927 20.87 -35.10 -32.83
C THR A 927 19.45 -34.71 -33.19
N PHE A 928 19.02 -35.12 -34.37
CA PHE A 928 17.66 -34.86 -34.84
C PHE A 928 17.03 -36.20 -35.27
N THR A 929 15.90 -36.55 -34.69
CA THR A 929 15.10 -37.72 -35.07
C THR A 929 13.90 -37.21 -35.89
N ALA A 930 13.86 -37.53 -37.18
CA ALA A 930 12.79 -37.10 -38.09
C ALA A 930 11.49 -37.91 -37.92
N GLU A 931 10.38 -37.38 -38.46
CA GLU A 931 9.06 -38.02 -38.50
C GLU A 931 9.10 -39.39 -39.20
N ASP A 932 8.50 -40.43 -38.60
CA ASP A 932 8.32 -41.75 -39.24
C ASP A 932 7.02 -41.77 -40.09
N GLY A 933 7.02 -41.16 -41.29
CA GLY A 933 5.83 -41.10 -42.15
C GLY A 933 5.97 -40.51 -43.58
N TYR A 934 4.95 -40.71 -44.43
CA TYR A 934 5.04 -40.55 -45.90
C TYR A 934 4.35 -39.30 -46.52
N ALA A 935 3.99 -38.26 -45.75
CA ALA A 935 3.14 -37.17 -46.27
C ALA A 935 3.73 -35.74 -46.28
N THR A 936 4.71 -35.43 -45.43
CA THR A 936 5.19 -34.06 -45.20
C THR A 936 6.59 -33.85 -45.77
N ARG A 937 6.89 -32.64 -46.27
CA ARG A 937 8.24 -32.29 -46.73
C ARG A 937 9.02 -31.57 -45.64
N GLU A 938 9.94 -32.24 -44.99
CA GLU A 938 10.86 -31.60 -44.04
C GLU A 938 11.98 -30.85 -44.76
N VAL A 939 12.28 -29.61 -44.35
CA VAL A 939 13.29 -28.74 -44.97
C VAL A 939 14.26 -28.26 -43.90
N PHE A 940 15.46 -28.80 -43.91
CA PHE A 940 16.53 -28.41 -42.99
C PHE A 940 17.34 -27.25 -43.59
N THR A 941 17.34 -26.12 -42.90
CA THR A 941 18.15 -24.93 -43.20
C THR A 941 19.21 -24.76 -42.10
N PHE A 942 20.41 -24.36 -42.46
CA PHE A 942 21.51 -24.16 -41.51
C PHE A 942 21.91 -22.69 -41.47
N ASP A 943 21.81 -22.04 -40.32
CA ASP A 943 22.26 -20.66 -40.11
C ASP A 943 23.56 -20.62 -39.28
N GLY A 944 24.46 -19.69 -39.61
CA GLY A 944 25.70 -19.46 -38.85
C GLY A 944 27.01 -19.88 -39.51
N ALA A 945 28.12 -19.61 -38.79
CA ALA A 945 29.50 -19.70 -39.28
C ALA A 945 30.30 -20.86 -38.65
N GLY A 946 29.76 -22.09 -38.69
CA GLY A 946 30.42 -23.30 -38.17
C GLY A 946 29.46 -24.49 -38.13
N ILE A 947 29.96 -25.72 -38.22
CA ILE A 947 29.18 -26.95 -38.06
C ILE A 947 29.98 -27.88 -37.15
N GLY A 948 29.39 -28.27 -36.02
CA GLY A 948 29.84 -29.37 -35.17
C GLY A 948 29.49 -30.73 -35.76
N ASP A 949 29.26 -31.74 -34.93
CA ASP A 949 28.80 -33.05 -35.38
C ASP A 949 27.26 -33.08 -35.42
N ILE A 950 26.69 -33.14 -36.61
CA ILE A 950 25.24 -33.16 -36.83
C ILE A 950 24.84 -34.57 -37.26
N THR A 951 23.96 -35.20 -36.49
CA THR A 951 23.34 -36.48 -36.81
C THR A 951 21.86 -36.27 -37.03
N ILE A 952 21.35 -36.66 -38.19
CA ILE A 952 19.92 -36.74 -38.45
C ILE A 952 19.57 -38.21 -38.73
N ASP A 953 18.61 -38.75 -37.97
CA ASP A 953 18.15 -40.13 -38.00
C ASP A 953 16.71 -40.24 -38.57
N PHE A 954 16.33 -41.44 -39.02
CA PHE A 954 15.00 -41.78 -39.58
C PHE A 954 14.55 -40.99 -40.82
N PHE A 955 15.46 -40.73 -41.77
CA PHE A 955 15.08 -40.20 -43.09
C PHE A 955 14.21 -41.19 -43.90
N GLU A 956 12.94 -40.86 -44.19
CA GLU A 956 12.04 -41.65 -45.03
C GLU A 956 11.88 -41.05 -46.45
N GLY A 957 12.49 -41.70 -47.44
CA GLY A 957 12.42 -41.27 -48.85
C GLY A 957 11.22 -41.83 -49.62
N GLY A 958 10.29 -40.96 -50.05
CA GLY A 958 9.23 -41.34 -51.00
C GLY A 958 8.63 -40.17 -51.81
N ASN A 959 8.78 -40.21 -53.14
CA ASN A 959 8.30 -39.23 -54.15
C ASN A 959 8.72 -37.77 -53.89
N THR A 960 9.42 -37.16 -54.86
CA THR A 960 9.94 -35.77 -54.87
C THR A 960 9.05 -34.61 -54.38
N ALA A 961 7.75 -34.85 -54.15
CA ALA A 961 6.79 -33.89 -53.58
C ALA A 961 6.62 -33.98 -52.04
N THR A 962 6.97 -35.09 -51.39
CA THR A 962 6.66 -35.41 -49.97
C THR A 962 7.86 -36.09 -49.28
N SER A 963 9.09 -35.71 -49.63
CA SER A 963 10.32 -36.29 -49.04
C SER A 963 11.17 -35.20 -48.41
N ASP A 964 11.97 -35.58 -47.42
CA ASP A 964 12.89 -34.69 -46.71
C ASP A 964 13.90 -34.03 -47.64
N ARG A 965 14.21 -32.76 -47.36
CA ARG A 965 15.11 -31.91 -48.14
C ARG A 965 16.09 -31.17 -47.26
N ILE A 966 17.28 -31.00 -47.80
CA ILE A 966 18.35 -30.26 -47.15
C ILE A 966 18.67 -29.03 -47.99
N ASP A 967 18.52 -27.85 -47.38
CA ASP A 967 18.90 -26.56 -47.96
C ASP A 967 20.22 -26.05 -47.35
N LEU A 968 21.26 -26.01 -48.19
CA LEU A 968 22.59 -25.50 -47.85
C LEU A 968 22.86 -24.14 -48.55
N SER A 969 21.80 -23.38 -48.86
CA SER A 969 21.92 -22.06 -49.49
C SER A 969 22.39 -20.97 -48.51
N VAL A 970 21.95 -21.05 -47.26
CA VAL A 970 22.50 -20.36 -46.10
C VAL A 970 23.50 -21.35 -45.50
N PHE A 971 24.79 -21.13 -45.70
CA PHE A 971 25.80 -22.11 -45.30
C PHE A 971 27.17 -21.44 -45.13
N GLY A 972 27.47 -20.99 -43.91
CA GLY A 972 28.63 -20.17 -43.57
C GLY A 972 29.89 -20.95 -43.18
N VAL A 973 30.15 -22.10 -43.78
CA VAL A 973 31.20 -23.01 -43.28
C VAL A 973 32.61 -22.50 -43.57
N THR A 974 33.44 -22.42 -42.52
CA THR A 974 34.89 -22.19 -42.63
C THR A 974 35.74 -23.11 -41.75
N SER A 975 35.13 -23.97 -40.92
CA SER A 975 35.74 -24.95 -40.00
C SER A 975 35.39 -26.41 -40.39
N ALA A 976 36.10 -27.39 -39.82
CA ALA A 976 35.90 -28.82 -40.08
C ALA A 976 34.96 -29.48 -39.07
N GLY A 977 33.92 -30.16 -39.55
CA GLY A 977 32.93 -30.94 -38.78
C GLY A 977 32.36 -32.10 -39.61
N GLN A 978 31.54 -32.97 -38.98
CA GLN A 978 30.89 -34.11 -39.62
C GLN A 978 29.37 -33.91 -39.69
N LEU A 979 28.81 -34.03 -40.89
CA LEU A 979 27.36 -34.12 -41.10
C LEU A 979 27.03 -35.58 -41.42
N SER A 980 26.46 -36.28 -40.44
CA SER A 980 26.08 -37.68 -40.53
C SER A 980 24.58 -37.82 -40.74
N PHE A 981 24.19 -38.61 -41.73
CA PHE A 981 22.82 -39.04 -41.91
C PHE A 981 22.75 -40.52 -41.61
N VAL A 982 21.94 -40.89 -40.63
CA VAL A 982 21.66 -42.29 -40.30
C VAL A 982 20.29 -42.58 -40.93
N ASN A 983 20.27 -43.53 -41.85
CA ASN A 983 19.17 -43.68 -42.81
C ASN A 983 18.66 -45.11 -42.86
N ASP A 984 17.33 -45.25 -42.82
CA ASP A 984 16.58 -46.46 -43.15
C ASP A 984 15.80 -46.35 -44.50
N GLY A 985 15.80 -45.19 -45.18
CA GLY A 985 15.07 -44.88 -46.44
C GLY A 985 15.90 -44.78 -47.74
N VAL A 986 15.32 -44.26 -48.84
CA VAL A 986 15.85 -44.44 -50.23
C VAL A 986 16.27 -43.19 -51.02
N ASP A 987 15.84 -41.96 -50.65
CA ASP A 987 16.06 -40.73 -51.45
C ASP A 987 16.46 -39.51 -50.57
N LEU A 988 17.74 -39.05 -50.62
CA LEU A 988 18.20 -37.77 -50.03
C LEU A 988 18.32 -36.67 -51.09
N HIS A 989 17.65 -35.53 -50.89
CA HIS A 989 17.68 -34.40 -51.83
C HIS A 989 18.35 -33.14 -51.23
N ILE A 990 19.52 -32.77 -51.78
CA ILE A 990 20.25 -31.54 -51.45
C ILE A 990 19.99 -30.51 -52.56
N THR A 991 19.28 -29.41 -52.26
CA THR A 991 18.70 -28.52 -53.30
C THR A 991 19.55 -27.31 -53.70
N SER A 992 20.51 -26.90 -52.87
CA SER A 992 21.35 -25.73 -53.12
C SER A 992 22.61 -25.79 -52.28
N ILE A 993 23.80 -25.57 -52.87
CA ILE A 993 25.05 -25.34 -52.14
C ILE A 993 25.62 -24.01 -52.64
N THR A 994 25.48 -22.96 -51.85
CA THR A 994 26.13 -21.67 -52.12
C THR A 994 27.05 -21.30 -50.96
N GLY A 995 28.25 -21.90 -50.95
CA GLY A 995 29.25 -21.72 -49.90
C GLY A 995 30.36 -22.76 -50.03
N ALA A 996 31.47 -22.59 -49.28
CA ALA A 996 32.55 -23.58 -49.24
C ALA A 996 32.35 -24.50 -48.02
N PHE A 997 31.77 -25.68 -48.18
CA PHE A 997 31.78 -26.69 -47.10
C PHE A 997 33.20 -27.19 -46.85
N ALA A 998 33.63 -27.21 -45.59
CA ALA A 998 34.96 -27.67 -45.18
C ALA A 998 34.90 -28.86 -44.21
N GLY A 999 34.03 -29.85 -44.44
CA GLY A 999 33.86 -31.02 -43.56
C GLY A 999 33.66 -32.35 -44.30
N GLU A 1000 33.22 -33.38 -43.56
CA GLU A 1000 32.83 -34.68 -44.10
C GLU A 1000 31.30 -34.84 -44.06
N ILE A 1001 30.69 -35.25 -45.16
CA ILE A 1001 29.30 -35.74 -45.16
C ILE A 1001 29.36 -37.26 -45.13
N THR A 1002 28.80 -37.87 -44.09
CA THR A 1002 28.77 -39.32 -43.89
C THR A 1002 27.33 -39.82 -44.02
N LEU A 1003 27.14 -40.88 -44.78
CA LEU A 1003 25.87 -41.58 -44.92
C LEU A 1003 26.01 -42.95 -44.26
N VAL A 1004 25.23 -43.20 -43.21
CA VAL A 1004 25.24 -44.40 -42.38
C VAL A 1004 23.90 -45.13 -42.55
N GLY A 1005 23.89 -46.47 -42.58
CA GLY A 1005 22.64 -47.24 -42.69
C GLY A 1005 22.24 -47.71 -44.10
N LEU A 1006 23.03 -47.44 -45.15
CA LEU A 1006 22.77 -47.96 -46.51
C LEU A 1006 22.76 -49.51 -46.54
N GLY A 1007 21.58 -50.12 -46.38
CA GLY A 1007 21.46 -51.53 -46.01
C GLY A 1007 20.51 -52.37 -46.87
N ALA A 1008 20.94 -52.78 -48.06
CA ALA A 1008 21.09 -54.19 -48.48
C ALA A 1008 21.05 -54.40 -50.01
N ASP A 1009 20.53 -53.45 -50.79
CA ASP A 1009 20.39 -53.61 -52.23
C ASP A 1009 21.34 -52.68 -53.01
N ALA A 1010 22.00 -53.21 -54.04
CA ALA A 1010 22.91 -52.43 -54.88
C ALA A 1010 22.18 -51.33 -55.69
N ASN A 1011 20.84 -51.30 -55.61
CA ASN A 1011 19.97 -50.29 -56.20
C ASN A 1011 19.83 -49.03 -55.34
N ASP A 1012 19.99 -49.11 -54.01
CA ASP A 1012 19.79 -47.96 -53.10
C ASP A 1012 20.86 -46.89 -53.29
N VAL A 1013 22.12 -47.30 -53.51
CA VAL A 1013 23.23 -46.39 -53.85
C VAL A 1013 23.05 -45.74 -55.23
N SER A 1014 22.24 -46.33 -56.12
CA SER A 1014 21.93 -45.77 -57.44
C SER A 1014 20.72 -44.83 -57.45
N GLN A 1015 19.93 -44.81 -56.38
CA GLN A 1015 18.82 -43.89 -56.16
C GLN A 1015 19.24 -42.64 -55.39
N PHE A 1016 20.38 -42.67 -54.68
CA PHE A 1016 21.03 -41.48 -54.15
C PHE A 1016 21.44 -40.53 -55.28
N ASN A 1017 20.51 -39.67 -55.66
CA ASN A 1017 20.69 -38.65 -56.66
C ASN A 1017 21.17 -37.41 -55.91
N ILE A 1018 22.48 -37.30 -55.68
CA ILE A 1018 23.08 -36.02 -55.33
C ILE A 1018 22.97 -35.13 -56.58
N ILE A 1019 21.80 -34.50 -56.74
CA ILE A 1019 21.55 -33.56 -57.83
C ILE A 1019 22.24 -32.25 -57.44
N TYR A 1020 23.53 -32.14 -57.76
CA TYR A 1020 24.22 -30.86 -57.81
C TYR A 1020 23.60 -30.03 -58.95
N ALA A 1021 22.86 -28.98 -58.62
CA ALA A 1021 22.44 -27.96 -59.59
C ALA A 1021 23.56 -26.94 -59.83
#